data_AF-A0A8B7DUG8-F1
#
_entry.id   AF-A0A8B7DUG8-F1
#
_cell.length_a   1.000
_cell.length_b   1.000
_cell.length_c   1.000
_cell.angle_alpha   90.00
_cell.angle_beta   90.00
_cell.angle_gamma   90.00
#
_symmetry.space_group_name_H-M   'P 1'
#
loop_
_entity.id
_entity.type
_entity.pdbx_description
1 polymer ?
#
loop_
_entity_poly.entity_id
_entity_poly.type
_entity_poly.pdbx_seq_one_letter_code
_entity_poly.pdbx_strand_id
1 'polypeptide(L)'
;MRRWWMILIFYNFFVILSKVWLQLASCVYINWIYQKQNCFLVQLLNLYCLRVHDYKLVDNETTQSCTFVKSNSMTMDCVCFIVIIIQYRIFKCSYFKYVVKEHKKRSEMAYRGAQLVQERLEVHLVQSIQRDEQMMRSIKNKVSKLKNRLAKLNLKAREPLSHYEAIYSGDYYLFEDSDSESETKVNNEEGFEEDLLQCSLLASEPVAIDCRRKEDTSQEDTSQDDEFNNLLPERIESISVHEEPNESNIVNGSPKEETSSFKKSFVNGFTYIKEVFKTGMKSVKKIMDDSSYDYRSIAAQLTLEMNKHSSTISSKNTLNEEKNAIQQSVTEESSSSLQNENDTWSLLENNKFSEHIDDSHNYGFMMSFYYALLANSNLLCYTLMIVNHMCYASVLSMPLPFFVFLWGMLSIPRPSKRFWIVVITYVQLVIVVKYIFQFQFPNASFNSCNPLANNPLCSARIIGIERNSNSVCDLLLLLGLFFHRFALKGHGLWREKLFKDDEDCTPRHKDIASNAENQHFVSLLDNSMDSENVKKIQGEKSFINRTLIYQKPSLVKSVKQFVLRMLDPEIGAGGVDVYSWIFCTQFLVFVVILSSWSAFSSSNQDSKSNFTKIFEENVVPKTFLYMLLTQFLLMLFDRFLYIRKYAFVKFIYLAILVLLFHIFLFVVVPGITQREFVYNIPAIFLYIFQCMYFGLSAYQVRCGYPTRILVNFLTKNYTITSAILFQGIQAIPFLLELRSVLDWVCTKTTLSLNHWLKMEDIYANTFILKCWRNSEKYYPHPRGLHYWTTSKWLIGGLLVALLIGVIWFPLLFMSFINSSYIYSPPSEATFTLTLGGYQPLFKVTTQQQFLQTLSQESINAITKSNHSDNWDASKVEHGFEDYKMTGNIMSVEVLSNSSSIWTISPPSRAFLINDLKSNSSISLRFQYVFNRESNNTEVTLVQSTVSWVRAISLPPGDPIRNSIAEVIKSGKGEIKIPRLFATFVQVPARGSVKPVDWLGDGSYVDCTIVLRNGSIPDFEGYAAQVEWWEIIQNKPKPMFSHDAGNLEIIVLNDFVPPLHLSFFANTGIIGLYVGFVWLIGKFVRLFFTSISYRIMFDEVPNVDRILKLCLEIYMVRESKELKLEEDLFAKLMFLYRSPETLIKWTKYKRQ
;
A
#
# COMPACT_ATOMS: atom_id res chain seq x y z
N MET A 1 1.14 6.60 -51.79
CA MET A 1 1.21 5.26 -51.14
C MET A 1 1.93 4.22 -52.00
N ARG A 2 1.37 3.70 -53.10
CA ARG A 2 1.94 2.54 -53.85
C ARG A 2 3.45 2.60 -54.15
N ARG A 3 4.00 3.73 -54.64
CA ARG A 3 5.46 3.89 -54.88
C ARG A 3 6.31 3.61 -53.63
N TRP A 4 5.94 4.17 -52.47
CA TRP A 4 6.62 3.94 -51.19
C TRP A 4 6.58 2.49 -50.72
N TRP A 5 5.47 1.77 -50.97
CA TRP A 5 5.38 0.34 -50.64
C TRP A 5 6.22 -0.53 -51.59
N MET A 6 6.35 -0.17 -52.87
CA MET A 6 7.30 -0.83 -53.77
C MET A 6 8.75 -0.61 -53.35
N ILE A 7 9.11 0.59 -52.87
CA ILE A 7 10.42 0.87 -52.28
C ILE A 7 10.66 0.02 -51.03
N LEU A 8 9.65 -0.16 -50.16
CA LEU A 8 9.74 -1.02 -48.97
C LEU A 8 9.90 -2.51 -49.32
N ILE A 9 9.18 -3.00 -50.33
CA ILE A 9 9.33 -4.36 -50.88
C ILE A 9 10.76 -4.56 -51.40
N PHE A 10 11.25 -3.62 -52.22
CA PHE A 10 12.61 -3.68 -52.77
C PHE A 10 13.67 -3.63 -51.67
N TYR A 11 13.51 -2.75 -50.67
CA TYR A 11 14.41 -2.67 -49.52
C TYR A 11 14.46 -3.97 -48.72
N ASN A 12 13.31 -4.56 -48.37
CA ASN A 12 13.29 -5.81 -47.60
C ASN A 12 13.84 -6.99 -48.42
N PHE A 13 13.53 -7.08 -49.72
CA PHE A 13 14.16 -8.04 -50.63
C PHE A 13 15.68 -7.85 -50.72
N PHE A 14 16.15 -6.60 -50.81
CA PHE A 14 17.58 -6.27 -50.83
C PHE A 14 18.27 -6.63 -49.50
N VAL A 15 17.62 -6.45 -48.35
CA VAL A 15 18.13 -6.90 -47.04
C VAL A 15 18.23 -8.43 -46.97
N ILE A 16 17.20 -9.15 -47.43
CA ILE A 16 17.20 -10.62 -47.51
C ILE A 16 18.36 -11.09 -48.42
N LEU A 17 18.51 -10.51 -49.60
CA LEU A 17 19.60 -10.79 -50.53
C LEU A 17 20.97 -10.49 -49.90
N SER A 18 21.14 -9.32 -49.30
CA SER A 18 22.38 -8.92 -48.63
C SER A 18 22.75 -9.87 -47.48
N LYS A 19 21.77 -10.35 -46.71
CA LYS A 19 21.99 -11.35 -45.65
C LYS A 19 22.46 -12.69 -46.22
N VAL A 20 21.92 -13.14 -47.36
CA VAL A 20 22.41 -14.37 -48.03
C VAL A 20 23.85 -14.21 -48.52
N TRP A 21 24.20 -13.07 -49.13
CA TRP A 21 25.58 -12.77 -49.53
C TRP A 21 26.54 -12.67 -48.34
N LEU A 22 26.14 -12.00 -47.25
CA LEU A 22 26.92 -11.92 -46.01
C LEU A 22 27.07 -13.26 -45.30
N GLN A 23 26.05 -14.13 -45.34
CA GLN A 23 26.13 -15.49 -44.81
C GLN A 23 27.13 -16.35 -45.61
N LEU A 24 27.11 -16.26 -46.94
CA LEU A 24 28.06 -16.95 -47.81
C LEU A 24 29.50 -16.48 -47.52
N ALA A 25 29.72 -15.17 -47.43
CA ALA A 25 31.02 -14.61 -47.05
C ALA A 25 31.43 -15.02 -45.62
N SER A 26 30.49 -15.02 -44.67
CA SER A 26 30.74 -15.44 -43.29
C SER A 26 31.25 -16.89 -43.23
N CYS A 27 30.61 -17.83 -43.95
CA CYS A 27 31.04 -19.23 -43.95
C CYS A 27 32.46 -19.44 -44.54
N VAL A 28 33.01 -18.49 -45.29
CA VAL A 28 34.38 -18.54 -45.82
C VAL A 28 35.38 -17.84 -44.89
N TYR A 29 35.05 -16.65 -44.37
CA TYR A 29 36.00 -15.79 -43.66
C TYR A 29 35.94 -15.85 -42.12
N ILE A 30 35.02 -16.62 -41.52
CA ILE A 30 34.78 -16.64 -40.06
C ILE A 30 36.04 -16.86 -39.21
N ASN A 31 36.94 -17.76 -39.61
CA ASN A 31 38.18 -18.05 -38.87
C ASN A 31 39.13 -16.83 -38.82
N TRP A 32 39.26 -16.09 -39.94
CA TRP A 32 40.08 -14.87 -40.02
C TRP A 32 39.50 -13.73 -39.18
N ILE A 33 38.16 -13.62 -39.10
CA ILE A 33 37.50 -12.56 -38.33
C ILE A 33 37.68 -12.79 -36.81
N TYR A 34 37.57 -14.03 -36.34
CA TYR A 34 37.83 -14.37 -34.93
C TYR A 34 39.29 -14.07 -34.52
N GLN A 35 40.27 -14.42 -35.37
CA GLN A 35 41.68 -14.15 -35.10
C GLN A 35 42.02 -12.66 -34.95
N LYS A 36 41.19 -11.74 -35.46
CA LYS A 36 41.35 -10.28 -35.30
C LYS A 36 40.52 -9.65 -34.18
N GLN A 37 39.87 -10.44 -33.32
CA GLN A 37 39.08 -9.99 -32.16
C GLN A 37 37.98 -8.93 -32.47
N ASN A 38 37.60 -8.75 -33.73
CA ASN A 38 36.68 -7.69 -34.18
C ASN A 38 35.20 -8.03 -33.94
N CYS A 39 34.84 -8.30 -32.68
CA CYS A 39 33.47 -8.62 -32.26
C CYS A 39 32.42 -7.60 -32.72
N PHE A 40 32.78 -6.31 -32.74
CA PHE A 40 31.94 -5.23 -33.25
C PHE A 40 31.46 -5.50 -34.69
N LEU A 41 32.34 -5.94 -35.58
CA LEU A 41 32.04 -6.17 -37.00
C LEU A 41 31.19 -7.43 -37.21
N VAL A 42 31.44 -8.48 -36.42
CA VAL A 42 30.60 -9.70 -36.39
C VAL A 42 29.17 -9.36 -35.99
N GLN A 43 29.00 -8.54 -34.95
CA GLN A 43 27.68 -8.15 -34.44
C GLN A 43 26.97 -7.13 -35.35
N LEU A 44 27.68 -6.12 -35.86
CA LEU A 44 27.14 -5.07 -36.74
C LEU A 44 26.53 -5.62 -38.03
N LEU A 45 27.22 -6.58 -38.67
CA LEU A 45 26.76 -7.25 -39.89
C LEU A 45 25.98 -8.54 -39.61
N ASN A 46 25.83 -8.91 -38.33
CA ASN A 46 25.23 -10.15 -37.84
C ASN A 46 25.71 -11.39 -38.63
N LEU A 47 27.03 -11.61 -38.64
CA LEU A 47 27.70 -12.68 -39.37
C LEU A 47 27.57 -14.01 -38.62
N TYR A 48 26.85 -14.97 -39.20
CA TYR A 48 26.76 -16.35 -38.71
C TYR A 48 26.72 -17.32 -39.90
N CYS A 49 27.18 -18.56 -39.69
CA CYS A 49 27.14 -19.62 -40.70
C CYS A 49 26.18 -20.74 -40.23
N LEU A 50 25.23 -21.13 -41.08
CA LEU A 50 24.27 -22.22 -40.80
C LEU A 50 24.82 -23.63 -41.07
N ARG A 51 26.04 -23.75 -41.61
CA ARG A 51 26.67 -25.03 -41.96
C ARG A 51 27.43 -25.61 -40.77
N VAL A 52 26.68 -26.15 -39.81
CA VAL A 52 27.19 -26.60 -38.49
C VAL A 52 28.14 -27.79 -38.55
N HIS A 53 28.03 -28.67 -39.56
CA HIS A 53 28.71 -29.98 -39.54
C HIS A 53 30.23 -29.98 -39.80
N ASP A 54 30.77 -28.98 -40.50
CA ASP A 54 32.15 -29.03 -41.01
C ASP A 54 33.15 -28.15 -40.22
N TYR A 55 32.67 -27.32 -39.28
CA TYR A 55 33.50 -26.36 -38.53
C TYR A 55 33.40 -26.57 -37.02
N LYS A 56 34.33 -27.36 -36.45
CA LYS A 56 34.59 -27.35 -35.01
C LYS A 56 35.21 -26.01 -34.62
N LEU A 57 34.42 -25.14 -33.99
CA LEU A 57 34.97 -24.10 -33.13
C LEU A 57 35.65 -24.78 -31.94
N VAL A 58 36.83 -24.29 -31.55
CA VAL A 58 37.55 -24.77 -30.37
C VAL A 58 37.11 -23.91 -29.19
N ASP A 59 36.29 -24.47 -28.31
CA ASP A 59 35.85 -23.83 -27.07
C ASP A 59 37.00 -23.78 -26.05
N ASN A 60 37.93 -22.84 -26.25
CA ASN A 60 38.91 -22.45 -25.24
C ASN A 60 38.25 -21.42 -24.30
N GLU A 61 38.02 -21.79 -23.04
CA GLU A 61 37.22 -21.04 -22.05
C GLU A 61 37.82 -19.68 -21.57
N THR A 62 38.87 -19.17 -22.22
CA THR A 62 39.67 -18.03 -21.74
C THR A 62 39.83 -16.90 -22.76
N THR A 63 38.73 -16.40 -23.31
CA THR A 63 38.57 -14.99 -23.76
C THR A 63 37.09 -14.64 -23.92
N GLN A 64 36.75 -13.34 -23.94
CA GLN A 64 35.36 -12.87 -24.04
C GLN A 64 34.66 -13.45 -25.29
N SER A 65 33.77 -14.43 -25.09
CA SER A 65 33.10 -15.13 -26.18
C SER A 65 32.11 -14.20 -26.90
N CYS A 66 32.17 -14.20 -28.22
CA CYS A 66 31.39 -13.28 -29.04
C CYS A 66 29.94 -13.77 -29.20
N THR A 67 29.11 -13.55 -28.17
CA THR A 67 27.72 -14.02 -28.14
C THR A 67 26.90 -13.48 -29.31
N PHE A 68 26.57 -14.35 -30.26
CA PHE A 68 25.73 -14.03 -31.42
C PHE A 68 24.24 -13.94 -31.03
N VAL A 69 23.49 -13.08 -31.71
CA VAL A 69 22.02 -13.03 -31.55
C VAL A 69 21.41 -14.26 -32.23
N LYS A 70 20.52 -14.95 -31.51
CA LYS A 70 20.03 -16.29 -31.90
C LYS A 70 19.28 -16.28 -33.26
N SER A 71 19.36 -17.41 -33.97
CA SER A 71 19.24 -17.59 -35.43
C SER A 71 17.92 -17.21 -36.15
N ASN A 72 16.99 -16.49 -35.53
CA ASN A 72 15.64 -16.26 -36.09
C ASN A 72 15.52 -15.00 -36.98
N SER A 73 16.60 -14.24 -37.18
CA SER A 73 16.59 -12.96 -37.93
C SER A 73 16.00 -13.12 -39.35
N MET A 74 16.50 -14.10 -40.11
CA MET A 74 16.05 -14.36 -41.49
C MET A 74 14.58 -14.78 -41.56
N THR A 75 14.12 -15.58 -40.59
CA THR A 75 12.70 -15.99 -40.50
C THR A 75 11.78 -14.79 -40.29
N MET A 76 12.19 -13.83 -39.46
CA MET A 76 11.44 -12.59 -39.25
C MET A 76 11.42 -11.71 -40.50
N ASP A 77 12.53 -11.60 -41.25
CA ASP A 77 12.53 -10.87 -42.53
C ASP A 77 11.56 -11.49 -43.54
N CYS A 78 11.53 -12.83 -43.65
CA CYS A 78 10.60 -13.55 -44.52
C CYS A 78 9.12 -13.36 -44.09
N VAL A 79 8.83 -13.38 -42.79
CA VAL A 79 7.48 -13.07 -42.27
C VAL A 79 7.09 -11.62 -42.60
N CYS A 80 8.02 -10.67 -42.42
CA CYS A 80 7.80 -9.28 -42.84
C CYS A 80 7.54 -9.17 -44.35
N PHE A 81 8.31 -9.86 -45.20
CA PHE A 81 8.10 -9.88 -46.65
C PHE A 81 6.70 -10.37 -47.03
N ILE A 82 6.24 -11.47 -46.42
CA ILE A 82 4.90 -12.03 -46.62
C ILE A 82 3.81 -11.02 -46.21
N VAL A 83 3.93 -10.41 -45.02
CA VAL A 83 2.98 -9.40 -44.54
C VAL A 83 2.96 -8.17 -45.47
N ILE A 84 4.11 -7.70 -45.93
CA ILE A 84 4.24 -6.57 -46.85
C ILE A 84 3.55 -6.88 -48.20
N ILE A 85 3.72 -8.11 -48.73
CA ILE A 85 3.04 -8.56 -49.96
C ILE A 85 1.52 -8.66 -49.77
N ILE A 86 1.05 -9.19 -48.64
CA ILE A 86 -0.38 -9.26 -48.31
C ILE A 86 -0.99 -7.84 -48.25
N GLN A 87 -0.33 -6.89 -47.58
CA GLN A 87 -0.76 -5.49 -47.56
C GLN A 87 -0.76 -4.85 -48.97
N TYR A 88 0.25 -5.14 -49.80
CA TYR A 88 0.27 -4.67 -51.19
C TYR A 88 -0.88 -5.27 -52.04
N ARG A 89 -1.28 -6.52 -51.79
CA ARG A 89 -2.48 -7.13 -52.39
C ARG A 89 -3.77 -6.44 -51.91
N ILE A 90 -3.88 -6.11 -50.62
CA ILE A 90 -5.00 -5.34 -50.06
C ILE A 90 -5.11 -3.97 -50.74
N PHE A 91 -4.01 -3.23 -50.92
CA PHE A 91 -4.00 -1.92 -51.62
C PHE A 91 -4.27 -1.98 -53.14
N LYS A 92 -4.37 -3.18 -53.73
CA LYS A 92 -4.89 -3.40 -55.09
C LYS A 92 -6.38 -3.77 -55.12
N CYS A 93 -6.94 -4.26 -54.01
CA CYS A 93 -8.30 -4.76 -53.95
C CYS A 93 -9.36 -3.65 -54.03
N SER A 94 -10.51 -3.93 -54.67
CA SER A 94 -11.64 -3.00 -54.76
C SER A 94 -12.23 -2.64 -53.39
N TYR A 95 -12.25 -3.57 -52.43
CA TYR A 95 -12.75 -3.30 -51.07
C TYR A 95 -11.98 -2.16 -50.38
N PHE A 96 -10.67 -2.02 -50.63
CA PHE A 96 -9.87 -0.93 -50.07
C PHE A 96 -10.30 0.45 -50.58
N LYS A 97 -10.98 0.56 -51.73
CA LYS A 97 -11.55 1.83 -52.21
C LYS A 97 -12.65 2.35 -51.26
N TYR A 98 -13.47 1.47 -50.68
CA TYR A 98 -14.50 1.84 -49.70
C TYR A 98 -13.85 2.34 -48.41
N VAL A 99 -12.86 1.60 -47.89
CA VAL A 99 -12.06 2.00 -46.71
C VAL A 99 -11.41 3.38 -46.90
N VAL A 100 -10.88 3.66 -48.09
CA VAL A 100 -10.33 5.00 -48.42
C VAL A 100 -11.42 6.08 -48.51
N LYS A 101 -12.59 5.78 -49.12
CA LYS A 101 -13.73 6.70 -49.18
C LYS A 101 -14.23 7.06 -47.78
N GLU A 102 -14.27 6.09 -46.88
CA GLU A 102 -14.66 6.27 -45.48
C GLU A 102 -13.61 7.06 -44.69
N HIS A 103 -12.32 6.72 -44.79
CA HIS A 103 -11.25 7.50 -44.15
C HIS A 103 -11.20 8.96 -44.65
N LYS A 104 -11.52 9.22 -45.93
CA LYS A 104 -11.65 10.60 -46.45
C LYS A 104 -12.79 11.34 -45.76
N LYS A 105 -14.01 10.76 -45.72
CA LYS A 105 -15.16 11.32 -44.98
C LYS A 105 -14.81 11.60 -43.50
N ARG A 106 -14.24 10.63 -42.78
CA ARG A 106 -13.82 10.80 -41.38
C ARG A 106 -12.79 11.92 -41.23
N SER A 107 -11.85 12.07 -42.17
CA SER A 107 -10.86 13.16 -42.15
C SER A 107 -11.42 14.55 -42.49
N GLU A 108 -12.56 14.62 -43.18
CA GLU A 108 -13.31 15.85 -43.46
C GLU A 108 -14.14 16.25 -42.22
N MET A 109 -14.95 15.31 -41.71
CA MET A 109 -15.74 15.46 -40.47
C MET A 109 -14.89 15.69 -39.21
N ALA A 110 -13.58 15.45 -39.27
CA ALA A 110 -12.66 15.66 -38.15
C ALA A 110 -12.66 17.11 -37.62
N TYR A 111 -13.03 18.14 -38.41
CA TYR A 111 -13.23 19.49 -37.87
C TYR A 111 -14.43 19.54 -36.91
N ARG A 112 -15.58 19.02 -37.38
CA ARG A 112 -16.84 18.95 -36.61
C ARG A 112 -16.69 18.13 -35.33
N GLY A 113 -15.89 17.06 -35.34
CA GLY A 113 -15.56 16.31 -34.13
C GLY A 113 -14.76 17.11 -33.10
N ALA A 114 -13.86 17.99 -33.54
CA ALA A 114 -13.12 18.89 -32.64
C ALA A 114 -14.02 20.00 -32.07
N GLN A 115 -15.00 20.46 -32.85
CA GLN A 115 -16.02 21.43 -32.42
C GLN A 115 -16.96 20.83 -31.36
N LEU A 116 -17.55 19.65 -31.59
CA LEU A 116 -18.44 18.98 -30.61
C LEU A 116 -17.77 18.71 -29.25
N VAL A 117 -16.47 18.39 -29.27
CA VAL A 117 -15.65 18.21 -28.04
C VAL A 117 -15.43 19.54 -27.31
N GLN A 118 -15.32 20.66 -28.03
CA GLN A 118 -15.17 21.99 -27.44
C GLN A 118 -16.50 22.50 -26.87
N GLU A 119 -17.59 22.41 -27.64
CA GLU A 119 -18.95 22.79 -27.24
C GLU A 119 -19.36 22.07 -25.94
N ARG A 120 -19.10 20.76 -25.83
CA ARG A 120 -19.42 20.01 -24.60
C ARG A 120 -18.57 20.40 -23.40
N LEU A 121 -17.29 20.73 -23.62
CA LEU A 121 -16.41 21.20 -22.55
C LEU A 121 -16.83 22.58 -22.02
N GLU A 122 -17.28 23.47 -22.91
CA GLU A 122 -17.84 24.78 -22.56
C GLU A 122 -19.16 24.63 -21.80
N VAL A 123 -20.07 23.73 -22.22
CA VAL A 123 -21.30 23.41 -21.47
C VAL A 123 -20.98 22.90 -20.05
N HIS A 124 -20.05 21.96 -19.88
CA HIS A 124 -19.66 21.48 -18.54
C HIS A 124 -19.03 22.57 -17.68
N LEU A 125 -18.20 23.45 -18.26
CA LEU A 125 -17.59 24.57 -17.54
C LEU A 125 -18.65 25.58 -17.07
N VAL A 126 -19.60 25.93 -17.93
CA VAL A 126 -20.75 26.79 -17.59
C VAL A 126 -21.61 26.15 -16.50
N GLN A 127 -21.91 24.85 -16.60
CA GLN A 127 -22.63 24.10 -15.56
C GLN A 127 -21.85 24.04 -14.22
N SER A 128 -20.51 24.01 -14.24
CA SER A 128 -19.68 24.15 -13.02
C SER A 128 -19.86 25.52 -12.39
N ILE A 129 -19.64 26.59 -13.16
CA ILE A 129 -19.76 27.98 -12.68
C ILE A 129 -21.18 28.25 -12.15
N GLN A 130 -22.21 27.79 -12.86
CA GLN A 130 -23.60 27.96 -12.42
C GLN A 130 -23.90 27.23 -11.09
N ARG A 131 -23.39 26.00 -10.89
CA ARG A 131 -23.54 25.28 -9.60
C ARG A 131 -22.79 25.98 -8.47
N ASP A 132 -21.55 26.41 -8.70
CA ASP A 132 -20.76 27.17 -7.72
C ASP A 132 -21.45 28.50 -7.36
N GLU A 133 -21.96 29.24 -8.35
CA GLU A 133 -22.72 30.48 -8.12
C GLU A 133 -24.03 30.23 -7.37
N GLN A 134 -24.84 29.24 -7.76
CA GLN A 134 -26.07 28.88 -7.07
C GLN A 134 -25.78 28.50 -5.61
N MET A 135 -24.73 27.69 -5.37
CA MET A 135 -24.32 27.33 -4.01
C MET A 135 -23.90 28.59 -3.23
N MET A 136 -23.07 29.48 -3.79
CA MET A 136 -22.62 30.71 -3.14
C MET A 136 -23.76 31.71 -2.87
N ARG A 137 -24.73 31.83 -3.78
CA ARG A 137 -25.98 32.58 -3.57
C ARG A 137 -26.80 31.96 -2.42
N SER A 138 -26.92 30.63 -2.37
CA SER A 138 -27.60 29.91 -1.28
C SER A 138 -26.91 30.12 0.08
N ILE A 139 -25.57 30.16 0.11
CA ILE A 139 -24.77 30.42 1.32
C ILE A 139 -25.01 31.86 1.80
N LYS A 140 -24.90 32.86 0.91
CA LYS A 140 -25.19 34.27 1.26
C LYS A 140 -26.61 34.41 1.82
N ASN A 141 -27.60 33.74 1.23
CA ASN A 141 -28.98 33.74 1.69
C ASN A 141 -29.21 32.98 3.01
N LYS A 142 -28.44 31.93 3.29
CA LYS A 142 -28.48 31.20 4.57
C LYS A 142 -27.81 32.02 5.69
N VAL A 143 -26.64 32.61 5.44
CA VAL A 143 -25.93 33.49 6.37
C VAL A 143 -26.71 34.78 6.65
N SER A 144 -27.36 35.40 5.65
CA SER A 144 -28.19 36.59 5.88
C SER A 144 -29.46 36.27 6.68
N LYS A 145 -30.15 35.15 6.40
CA LYS A 145 -31.25 34.66 7.24
C LYS A 145 -30.79 34.40 8.68
N LEU A 146 -29.60 33.80 8.86
CA LEU A 146 -29.04 33.49 10.18
C LEU A 146 -28.67 34.77 10.96
N LYS A 147 -28.03 35.73 10.30
CA LYS A 147 -27.75 37.07 10.85
C LYS A 147 -29.04 37.81 11.23
N ASN A 148 -30.10 37.72 10.41
CA ASN A 148 -31.40 38.32 10.72
C ASN A 148 -32.11 37.64 11.90
N ARG A 149 -31.99 36.31 12.05
CA ARG A 149 -32.49 35.59 13.23
C ARG A 149 -31.73 35.99 14.50
N LEU A 150 -30.40 36.04 14.45
CA LEU A 150 -29.58 36.49 15.57
C LEU A 150 -29.84 37.97 15.91
N ALA A 151 -30.03 38.84 14.92
CA ALA A 151 -30.44 40.23 15.16
C ALA A 151 -31.81 40.34 15.86
N LYS A 152 -32.81 39.51 15.49
CA LYS A 152 -34.09 39.43 16.22
C LYS A 152 -33.92 38.97 17.68
N LEU A 153 -33.00 38.02 17.92
CA LEU A 153 -32.70 37.53 19.27
C LEU A 153 -31.92 38.59 20.10
N ASN A 154 -31.00 39.32 19.48
CA ASN A 154 -30.24 40.42 20.12
C ASN A 154 -31.12 41.64 20.43
N LEU A 155 -32.35 41.76 19.90
CA LEU A 155 -33.32 42.75 20.40
C LEU A 155 -33.86 42.40 21.81
N LYS A 156 -33.73 41.14 22.25
CA LYS A 156 -34.13 40.68 23.59
C LYS A 156 -32.98 40.72 24.62
N ALA A 157 -31.74 40.93 24.19
CA ALA A 157 -30.54 40.69 25.01
C ALA A 157 -29.44 41.74 24.78
N ARG A 158 -28.49 41.85 25.73
CA ARG A 158 -27.32 42.73 25.61
C ARG A 158 -26.26 42.09 24.70
N GLU A 159 -25.73 42.82 23.73
CA GLU A 159 -24.58 42.32 22.96
C GLU A 159 -23.32 42.19 23.85
N PRO A 160 -22.58 41.07 23.75
CA PRO A 160 -21.34 40.88 24.48
C PRO A 160 -20.23 41.79 23.94
N LEU A 161 -19.44 42.37 24.85
CA LEU A 161 -18.33 43.28 24.53
C LEU A 161 -16.97 42.57 24.48
N SER A 162 -16.89 41.33 24.97
CA SER A 162 -15.66 40.53 24.97
C SER A 162 -15.90 39.09 24.52
N HIS A 163 -14.89 38.46 23.92
CA HIS A 163 -14.91 37.05 23.51
C HIS A 163 -15.25 36.08 24.67
N TYR A 164 -14.86 36.41 25.91
CA TYR A 164 -15.25 35.61 27.09
C TYR A 164 -16.76 35.74 27.37
N GLU A 165 -17.29 36.96 27.37
CA GLU A 165 -18.72 37.25 27.53
C GLU A 165 -19.54 36.59 26.40
N ALA A 166 -19.04 36.64 25.16
CA ALA A 166 -19.69 36.05 23.99
C ALA A 166 -19.81 34.53 24.08
N ILE A 167 -18.73 33.81 24.40
CA ILE A 167 -18.76 32.33 24.49
C ILE A 167 -19.69 31.82 25.60
N TYR A 168 -19.95 32.63 26.63
CA TYR A 168 -20.83 32.28 27.75
C TYR A 168 -22.17 33.03 27.77
N SER A 169 -22.53 33.78 26.71
CA SER A 169 -23.81 34.52 26.61
C SER A 169 -25.03 33.65 26.29
N GLY A 170 -24.83 32.35 26.08
CA GLY A 170 -25.91 31.41 25.77
C GLY A 170 -26.92 31.28 26.91
N ASP A 171 -28.20 31.42 26.59
CA ASP A 171 -29.32 31.36 27.53
C ASP A 171 -30.61 30.83 26.86
N TYR A 172 -31.66 30.53 27.65
CA TYR A 172 -32.89 29.86 27.22
C TYR A 172 -33.63 30.58 26.07
N TYR A 173 -33.61 31.92 26.02
CA TYR A 173 -34.31 32.70 24.98
C TYR A 173 -33.86 32.36 23.54
N LEU A 174 -32.62 31.87 23.38
CA LEU A 174 -32.09 31.41 22.09
C LEU A 174 -32.85 30.19 21.52
N PHE A 175 -33.70 29.53 22.32
CA PHE A 175 -34.41 28.29 22.00
C PHE A 175 -35.94 28.41 22.06
N GLU A 176 -36.48 29.63 22.22
CA GLU A 176 -37.92 29.89 22.28
C GLU A 176 -38.53 30.03 20.88
N ASP A 177 -37.89 30.80 19.99
CA ASP A 177 -38.40 31.15 18.65
C ASP A 177 -38.41 29.96 17.64
N SER A 178 -38.18 28.70 18.06
CA SER A 178 -38.18 27.53 17.16
C SER A 178 -39.55 26.99 16.80
N ASP A 179 -40.56 27.42 17.54
CA ASP A 179 -41.89 26.81 17.51
C ASP A 179 -42.81 27.59 16.54
N SER A 180 -42.58 28.90 16.37
CA SER A 180 -43.36 29.81 15.51
C SER A 180 -43.00 29.83 14.01
N GLU A 181 -41.78 29.47 13.60
CA GLU A 181 -41.40 29.52 12.16
C GLU A 181 -41.95 28.35 11.31
N SER A 182 -42.63 27.33 11.89
CA SER A 182 -43.21 26.21 11.13
C SER A 182 -44.65 26.39 10.65
N GLU A 183 -45.44 27.27 11.27
CA GLU A 183 -46.90 27.34 11.02
C GLU A 183 -47.27 27.98 9.67
N THR A 184 -46.31 28.50 8.90
CA THR A 184 -46.57 29.22 7.64
C THR A 184 -45.95 28.63 6.36
N LYS A 185 -45.25 27.48 6.42
CA LYS A 185 -44.60 26.87 5.23
C LYS A 185 -44.59 25.33 5.15
N VAL A 186 -45.65 24.66 5.57
CA VAL A 186 -45.75 23.18 5.45
C VAL A 186 -45.65 22.70 3.98
N ASN A 187 -46.20 23.43 3.00
CA ASN A 187 -46.29 22.99 1.61
C ASN A 187 -45.04 23.26 0.74
N ASN A 188 -43.86 23.58 1.31
CA ASN A 188 -42.66 23.94 0.52
C ASN A 188 -41.30 23.64 1.20
N GLU A 189 -41.23 22.94 2.34
CA GLU A 189 -39.95 22.68 3.04
C GLU A 189 -39.40 21.23 2.93
N GLU A 190 -39.99 20.37 2.08
CA GLU A 190 -39.39 19.07 1.73
C GLU A 190 -38.02 19.22 1.03
N GLY A 191 -37.80 20.36 0.37
CA GLY A 191 -36.51 20.77 -0.20
C GLY A 191 -35.34 20.88 0.80
N PHE A 192 -35.55 20.74 2.12
CA PHE A 192 -34.42 20.71 3.06
C PHE A 192 -33.65 19.37 3.04
N GLU A 193 -34.30 18.24 2.75
CA GLU A 193 -33.64 16.94 2.57
C GLU A 193 -33.26 16.74 1.09
N GLU A 194 -34.08 17.22 0.14
CA GLU A 194 -33.75 17.16 -1.30
C GLU A 194 -32.65 18.14 -1.76
N ASP A 195 -32.69 19.47 -1.53
CA ASP A 195 -31.67 20.39 -2.09
C ASP A 195 -30.25 20.05 -1.63
N LEU A 196 -30.09 19.48 -0.43
CA LEU A 196 -28.77 19.10 0.08
C LEU A 196 -28.25 17.80 -0.57
N LEU A 197 -29.14 16.87 -0.92
CA LEU A 197 -28.80 15.72 -1.78
C LEU A 197 -28.58 16.18 -3.22
N GLN A 198 -29.49 16.95 -3.81
CA GLN A 198 -29.43 17.43 -5.19
C GLN A 198 -28.14 18.20 -5.48
N CYS A 199 -27.76 19.15 -4.62
CA CYS A 199 -26.50 19.89 -4.76
C CYS A 199 -25.23 19.07 -4.47
N SER A 200 -25.32 17.80 -4.02
CA SER A 200 -24.17 16.92 -3.77
C SER A 200 -24.10 15.69 -4.69
N LEU A 201 -25.25 15.12 -5.10
CA LEU A 201 -25.36 14.10 -6.15
C LEU A 201 -24.90 14.67 -7.51
N LEU A 202 -25.25 15.92 -7.81
CA LEU A 202 -24.74 16.69 -8.94
C LEU A 202 -23.21 16.94 -8.90
N ALA A 203 -22.49 16.48 -7.86
CA ALA A 203 -21.03 16.52 -7.79
C ALA A 203 -20.35 15.17 -8.09
N SER A 204 -21.09 14.09 -8.35
CA SER A 204 -20.53 12.73 -8.52
C SER A 204 -21.09 11.87 -9.66
N GLU A 205 -22.18 12.26 -10.33
CA GLU A 205 -22.71 11.52 -11.49
C GLU A 205 -22.62 12.30 -12.82
N PRO A 206 -22.33 11.63 -13.96
CA PRO A 206 -22.54 12.20 -15.27
C PRO A 206 -24.05 12.24 -15.56
N VAL A 207 -24.65 13.43 -15.48
CA VAL A 207 -26.09 13.60 -15.73
C VAL A 207 -26.42 13.26 -17.18
N ALA A 208 -27.04 12.11 -17.39
CA ALA A 208 -27.80 11.83 -18.60
C ALA A 208 -29.01 12.78 -18.62
N ILE A 209 -29.22 13.47 -19.75
CA ILE A 209 -30.29 14.45 -19.89
C ILE A 209 -31.62 13.70 -20.08
N ASP A 210 -32.43 13.60 -19.02
CA ASP A 210 -33.85 13.29 -19.15
C ASP A 210 -34.63 14.60 -19.33
N CYS A 211 -35.27 14.76 -20.48
CA CYS A 211 -36.03 15.94 -20.88
C CYS A 211 -37.45 15.53 -21.28
N ARG A 212 -38.35 15.30 -20.32
CA ARG A 212 -39.77 15.04 -20.64
C ARG A 212 -40.79 15.50 -19.58
N ARG A 213 -41.10 16.81 -19.55
CA ARG A 213 -42.47 17.25 -19.24
C ARG A 213 -42.84 18.65 -19.77
N LYS A 214 -43.77 18.65 -20.72
CA LYS A 214 -44.91 19.56 -20.98
C LYS A 214 -45.71 18.85 -22.09
N GLU A 215 -46.96 18.43 -21.91
CA GLU A 215 -48.19 19.21 -21.69
C GLU A 215 -48.51 20.13 -22.87
N ASP A 216 -49.60 19.80 -23.57
CA ASP A 216 -50.67 20.73 -23.95
C ASP A 216 -51.92 19.97 -24.50
N THR A 217 -53.11 20.33 -23.97
CA THR A 217 -54.48 20.47 -24.56
C THR A 217 -54.96 19.67 -25.80
N SER A 218 -56.26 19.34 -26.01
CA SER A 218 -57.52 19.42 -25.22
C SER A 218 -58.73 18.86 -26.04
N GLN A 219 -59.96 18.88 -25.46
CA GLN A 219 -61.31 18.68 -26.09
C GLN A 219 -61.73 17.20 -26.31
N GLU A 220 -62.86 16.71 -25.77
CA GLU A 220 -64.30 16.94 -26.11
C GLU A 220 -64.64 16.34 -27.50
N ASP A 221 -65.55 15.37 -27.70
CA ASP A 221 -66.47 14.58 -26.83
C ASP A 221 -66.57 13.12 -27.40
N THR A 222 -67.49 12.17 -27.09
CA THR A 222 -68.81 12.13 -26.42
C THR A 222 -69.18 10.69 -25.99
N SER A 223 -70.06 10.51 -24.97
CA SER A 223 -70.96 9.33 -24.70
C SER A 223 -70.36 7.91 -24.55
N GLN A 224 -70.76 6.98 -23.66
CA GLN A 224 -71.74 6.80 -22.55
C GLN A 224 -71.36 5.40 -21.93
N ASP A 225 -71.69 4.91 -20.72
CA ASP A 225 -72.35 5.39 -19.47
C ASP A 225 -71.97 4.39 -18.32
N ASP A 226 -72.87 4.05 -17.39
CA ASP A 226 -72.87 2.89 -16.44
C ASP A 226 -71.77 2.80 -15.36
N GLU A 227 -71.77 3.83 -14.50
CA GLU A 227 -71.85 3.74 -13.03
C GLU A 227 -71.71 2.35 -12.33
N PHE A 228 -70.71 2.21 -11.44
CA PHE A 228 -70.99 2.00 -10.00
C PHE A 228 -69.82 2.39 -9.08
N ASN A 229 -70.14 2.80 -7.85
CA ASN A 229 -69.19 3.30 -6.86
C ASN A 229 -68.65 2.19 -5.93
N ASN A 230 -67.35 2.22 -5.58
CA ASN A 230 -66.87 2.69 -4.26
C ASN A 230 -65.36 2.43 -4.04
N LEU A 231 -64.70 3.37 -3.36
CA LEU A 231 -63.31 3.25 -2.87
C LEU A 231 -63.30 3.20 -1.34
N LEU A 232 -62.83 2.09 -0.75
CA LEU A 232 -62.46 2.02 0.67
C LEU A 232 -61.44 0.88 0.91
N PRO A 233 -60.18 1.17 1.24
CA PRO A 233 -59.20 0.16 1.64
C PRO A 233 -59.05 0.10 3.17
N GLU A 234 -59.64 -0.90 3.82
CA GLU A 234 -59.34 -1.23 5.22
C GLU A 234 -58.53 -2.53 5.35
N ARG A 235 -57.48 -2.44 6.19
CA ARG A 235 -57.05 -3.44 7.18
C ARG A 235 -56.72 -4.87 6.73
N ILE A 236 -55.42 -5.23 6.84
CA ILE A 236 -54.93 -6.60 6.69
C ILE A 236 -54.61 -7.21 8.07
N GLU A 237 -55.45 -8.13 8.52
CA GLU A 237 -55.18 -9.25 9.43
C GLU A 237 -56.07 -10.42 8.94
N SER A 238 -55.73 -11.72 9.00
CA SER A 238 -54.58 -12.42 9.57
C SER A 238 -54.31 -13.73 8.78
N ILE A 239 -53.08 -14.24 8.75
CA ILE A 239 -52.77 -15.59 8.21
C ILE A 239 -52.90 -16.62 9.33
N SER A 240 -53.54 -17.76 9.06
CA SER A 240 -53.87 -18.75 10.09
C SER A 240 -53.69 -20.21 9.64
N VAL A 241 -53.27 -21.05 10.60
CA VAL A 241 -53.33 -22.53 10.64
C VAL A 241 -52.32 -23.32 9.79
N HIS A 242 -51.67 -24.29 10.47
CA HIS A 242 -50.92 -25.41 9.89
C HIS A 242 -51.88 -26.57 9.53
N GLU A 243 -51.53 -27.35 8.51
CA GLU A 243 -51.90 -28.78 8.47
C GLU A 243 -50.64 -29.64 8.36
N GLU A 244 -50.56 -30.70 9.17
CA GLU A 244 -49.53 -31.74 9.09
C GLU A 244 -50.08 -32.96 8.32
N PRO A 245 -49.32 -33.55 7.38
CA PRO A 245 -49.72 -34.81 6.75
C PRO A 245 -49.36 -36.02 7.62
N ASN A 246 -50.33 -36.91 7.81
CA ASN A 246 -50.19 -38.13 8.63
C ASN A 246 -49.25 -39.19 8.04
N GLU A 247 -48.85 -40.14 8.90
CA GLU A 247 -47.99 -41.28 8.58
C GLU A 247 -48.62 -42.34 7.65
N SER A 248 -47.76 -43.32 7.28
CA SER A 248 -48.06 -44.64 6.73
C SER A 248 -48.32 -44.76 5.22
N ASN A 249 -47.29 -45.24 4.51
CA ASN A 249 -47.29 -46.61 4.00
C ASN A 249 -45.86 -47.12 3.76
N ILE A 250 -45.60 -48.40 4.03
CA ILE A 250 -44.29 -49.04 3.95
C ILE A 250 -44.24 -49.97 2.74
N VAL A 251 -43.12 -49.98 1.98
CA VAL A 251 -42.48 -51.21 1.45
C VAL A 251 -41.14 -50.90 0.74
N ASN A 252 -40.07 -51.54 1.22
CA ASN A 252 -38.79 -51.95 0.58
C ASN A 252 -37.98 -50.97 -0.32
N GLY A 253 -36.65 -50.86 -0.12
CA GLY A 253 -35.79 -50.13 -1.08
C GLY A 253 -34.24 -50.23 -0.97
N SER A 254 -33.66 -50.30 0.24
CA SER A 254 -32.20 -50.27 0.52
C SER A 254 -31.47 -48.91 0.27
N PRO A 255 -30.28 -48.65 0.89
CA PRO A 255 -29.77 -47.29 1.05
C PRO A 255 -28.47 -46.97 0.27
N LYS A 256 -28.52 -46.07 -0.73
CA LYS A 256 -27.33 -45.45 -1.36
C LYS A 256 -27.64 -44.09 -2.03
N GLU A 257 -27.52 -42.95 -1.34
CA GLU A 257 -27.24 -41.65 -2.05
C GLU A 257 -26.78 -40.41 -1.23
N GLU A 258 -26.05 -40.53 -0.11
CA GLU A 258 -25.52 -39.32 0.58
C GLU A 258 -24.59 -38.45 -0.32
N THR A 259 -23.97 -39.06 -1.33
CA THR A 259 -23.06 -38.37 -2.27
C THR A 259 -23.76 -37.48 -3.31
N SER A 260 -25.08 -37.60 -3.52
CA SER A 260 -25.80 -36.73 -4.47
C SER A 260 -26.23 -35.41 -3.84
N SER A 261 -26.49 -35.37 -2.54
CA SER A 261 -26.80 -34.15 -1.78
C SER A 261 -25.65 -33.13 -1.87
N PHE A 262 -24.42 -33.56 -1.56
CA PHE A 262 -23.24 -32.69 -1.65
C PHE A 262 -22.98 -32.20 -3.08
N LYS A 263 -23.20 -33.06 -4.10
CA LYS A 263 -23.13 -32.65 -5.51
C LYS A 263 -24.19 -31.61 -5.89
N LYS A 264 -25.45 -31.78 -5.47
CA LYS A 264 -26.52 -30.78 -5.70
C LYS A 264 -26.18 -29.45 -5.02
N SER A 265 -25.70 -29.47 -3.78
CA SER A 265 -25.26 -28.27 -3.08
C SER A 265 -24.09 -27.57 -3.80
N PHE A 266 -23.07 -28.31 -4.21
CA PHE A 266 -21.92 -27.78 -4.95
C PHE A 266 -22.28 -27.23 -6.34
N VAL A 267 -23.18 -27.90 -7.08
CA VAL A 267 -23.69 -27.44 -8.38
C VAL A 267 -24.55 -26.18 -8.23
N ASN A 268 -25.40 -26.11 -7.19
CA ASN A 268 -26.18 -24.91 -6.88
C ASN A 268 -25.26 -23.74 -6.49
N GLY A 269 -24.23 -24.00 -5.67
CA GLY A 269 -23.19 -23.04 -5.30
C GLY A 269 -22.40 -22.53 -6.52
N PHE A 270 -21.97 -23.42 -7.42
CA PHE A 270 -21.31 -23.03 -8.67
C PHE A 270 -22.23 -22.23 -9.60
N THR A 271 -23.52 -22.58 -9.67
CA THR A 271 -24.53 -21.84 -10.44
C THR A 271 -24.76 -20.44 -9.86
N TYR A 272 -24.82 -20.31 -8.53
CA TYR A 272 -24.89 -19.03 -7.84
C TYR A 272 -23.63 -18.18 -8.10
N ILE A 273 -22.43 -18.75 -7.95
CA ILE A 273 -21.15 -18.08 -8.25
C ILE A 273 -21.12 -17.61 -9.71
N LYS A 274 -21.63 -18.42 -10.66
CA LYS A 274 -21.71 -18.06 -12.09
C LYS A 274 -22.64 -16.88 -12.35
N GLU A 275 -23.83 -16.84 -11.73
CA GLU A 275 -24.76 -15.71 -11.88
C GLU A 275 -24.30 -14.46 -11.12
N VAL A 276 -23.61 -14.60 -9.97
CA VAL A 276 -22.92 -13.50 -9.29
C VAL A 276 -21.80 -12.93 -10.17
N PHE A 277 -20.96 -13.78 -10.76
CA PHE A 277 -19.89 -13.35 -11.67
C PHE A 277 -20.44 -12.66 -12.93
N LYS A 278 -21.51 -13.19 -13.53
CA LYS A 278 -22.23 -12.59 -14.66
C LYS A 278 -22.86 -11.24 -14.30
N THR A 279 -23.41 -11.11 -13.09
CA THR A 279 -23.93 -9.83 -12.57
C THR A 279 -22.80 -8.83 -12.32
N GLY A 280 -21.66 -9.29 -11.80
CA GLY A 280 -20.43 -8.51 -11.71
C GLY A 280 -19.93 -8.01 -13.06
N MET A 281 -19.88 -8.88 -14.08
CA MET A 281 -19.52 -8.47 -15.45
C MET A 281 -20.50 -7.46 -16.05
N LYS A 282 -21.81 -7.57 -15.77
CA LYS A 282 -22.80 -6.54 -16.16
C LYS A 282 -22.54 -5.20 -15.47
N SER A 283 -22.23 -5.21 -14.18
CA SER A 283 -21.85 -3.98 -13.43
C SER A 283 -20.59 -3.35 -14.00
N VAL A 284 -19.55 -4.15 -14.29
CA VAL A 284 -18.31 -3.68 -14.92
C VAL A 284 -18.56 -3.16 -16.34
N LYS A 285 -19.40 -3.82 -17.16
CA LYS A 285 -19.83 -3.30 -18.47
C LYS A 285 -20.47 -1.91 -18.30
N LYS A 286 -21.43 -1.75 -17.38
CA LYS A 286 -22.07 -0.45 -17.13
C LYS A 286 -21.06 0.63 -16.76
N ILE A 287 -20.15 0.37 -15.83
CA ILE A 287 -19.09 1.33 -15.43
C ILE A 287 -18.23 1.76 -16.64
N MET A 288 -17.94 0.83 -17.56
CA MET A 288 -17.16 1.10 -18.78
C MET A 288 -17.99 1.80 -19.88
N ASP A 289 -19.30 1.58 -19.90
CA ASP A 289 -20.27 2.29 -20.74
C ASP A 289 -20.41 3.74 -20.27
N ASP A 290 -20.70 3.96 -18.98
CA ASP A 290 -20.78 5.26 -18.32
C ASP A 290 -19.48 6.06 -18.52
N SER A 291 -18.31 5.45 -18.26
CA SER A 291 -16.98 6.08 -18.43
C SER A 291 -16.61 6.44 -19.89
N SER A 292 -17.36 5.95 -20.88
CA SER A 292 -17.14 6.28 -22.30
C SER A 292 -18.35 6.90 -22.99
N TYR A 293 -19.39 7.28 -22.24
CA TYR A 293 -20.64 7.87 -22.74
C TYR A 293 -20.41 9.08 -23.65
N ASP A 294 -19.56 10.03 -23.25
CA ASP A 294 -19.24 11.21 -24.05
C ASP A 294 -18.57 10.85 -25.38
N TYR A 295 -17.59 9.95 -25.34
CA TYR A 295 -16.87 9.51 -26.51
C TYR A 295 -17.78 8.76 -27.48
N ARG A 296 -18.69 7.91 -26.97
CA ARG A 296 -19.66 7.15 -27.77
C ARG A 296 -20.72 8.06 -28.38
N SER A 297 -21.30 8.97 -27.62
CA SER A 297 -22.33 9.90 -28.12
C SER A 297 -21.78 10.84 -29.20
N ILE A 298 -20.57 11.39 -29.03
CA ILE A 298 -19.89 12.17 -30.08
C ILE A 298 -19.58 11.30 -31.31
N ALA A 299 -19.10 10.05 -31.13
CA ALA A 299 -18.82 9.14 -32.24
C ALA A 299 -20.10 8.73 -33.01
N ALA A 300 -21.22 8.52 -32.30
CA ALA A 300 -22.53 8.22 -32.88
C ALA A 300 -23.07 9.42 -33.67
N GLN A 301 -23.06 10.62 -33.08
CA GLN A 301 -23.46 11.86 -33.75
C GLN A 301 -22.63 12.11 -35.02
N LEU A 302 -21.31 11.97 -34.97
CA LEU A 302 -20.44 12.09 -36.14
C LEU A 302 -20.73 11.03 -37.21
N THR A 303 -21.16 9.83 -36.82
CA THR A 303 -21.54 8.77 -37.76
C THR A 303 -22.88 9.08 -38.44
N LEU A 304 -23.86 9.61 -37.69
CA LEU A 304 -25.13 10.07 -38.23
C LEU A 304 -24.97 11.29 -39.15
N GLU A 305 -24.22 12.32 -38.73
CA GLU A 305 -23.91 13.48 -39.58
C GLU A 305 -23.14 13.06 -40.84
N MET A 306 -22.17 12.14 -40.73
CA MET A 306 -21.46 11.57 -41.90
C MET A 306 -22.40 10.80 -42.85
N ASN A 307 -23.40 10.10 -42.31
CA ASN A 307 -24.38 9.37 -43.11
C ASN A 307 -25.38 10.32 -43.77
N LYS A 308 -25.94 11.31 -43.05
CA LYS A 308 -26.82 12.38 -43.58
C LYS A 308 -26.09 13.20 -44.66
N HIS A 309 -24.81 13.52 -44.46
CA HIS A 309 -23.99 14.20 -45.48
C HIS A 309 -23.71 13.29 -46.69
N SER A 310 -23.53 11.97 -46.48
CA SER A 310 -23.33 11.01 -47.57
C SER A 310 -24.59 10.77 -48.41
N SER A 311 -25.77 10.69 -47.79
CA SER A 311 -27.04 10.60 -48.53
C SER A 311 -27.33 11.91 -49.24
N THR A 312 -27.07 13.06 -48.61
CA THR A 312 -27.21 14.39 -49.24
C THR A 312 -26.28 14.59 -50.44
N ILE A 313 -25.04 14.08 -50.41
CA ILE A 313 -24.17 14.08 -51.60
C ILE A 313 -24.70 13.11 -52.65
N SER A 314 -25.23 11.95 -52.26
CA SER A 314 -25.82 11.00 -53.19
C SER A 314 -27.05 11.58 -53.89
N SER A 315 -27.96 12.22 -53.15
CA SER A 315 -29.17 12.83 -53.70
C SER A 315 -28.87 14.11 -54.49
N LYS A 316 -27.86 14.91 -54.11
CA LYS A 316 -27.39 16.02 -54.96
C LYS A 316 -26.72 15.54 -56.24
N ASN A 317 -26.09 14.38 -56.24
CA ASN A 317 -25.55 13.78 -57.46
C ASN A 317 -26.67 13.22 -58.36
N THR A 318 -27.62 12.46 -57.81
CA THR A 318 -28.77 11.97 -58.62
C THR A 318 -29.65 13.12 -59.10
N LEU A 319 -29.91 14.15 -58.28
CA LEU A 319 -30.61 15.36 -58.71
C LEU A 319 -29.83 16.16 -59.76
N ASN A 320 -28.50 16.05 -59.83
CA ASN A 320 -27.71 16.64 -60.92
C ASN A 320 -27.69 15.75 -62.17
N GLU A 321 -27.87 14.44 -62.04
CA GLU A 321 -28.09 13.52 -63.16
C GLU A 321 -29.52 13.69 -63.72
N GLU A 322 -30.53 13.89 -62.88
CA GLU A 322 -31.91 14.20 -63.27
C GLU A 322 -32.09 15.63 -63.79
N LYS A 323 -31.39 16.63 -63.24
CA LYS A 323 -31.37 18.00 -63.80
C LYS A 323 -30.66 18.12 -65.15
N ASN A 324 -29.87 17.11 -65.54
CA ASN A 324 -29.38 16.98 -66.91
C ASN A 324 -30.38 16.26 -67.84
N ALA A 325 -31.50 15.77 -67.31
CA ALA A 325 -32.59 15.14 -68.06
C ALA A 325 -33.89 15.97 -68.10
N ILE A 326 -34.08 16.94 -67.19
CA ILE A 326 -35.26 17.82 -67.13
C ILE A 326 -34.83 19.30 -67.12
N GLN A 327 -34.94 19.93 -68.29
CA GLN A 327 -34.87 21.39 -68.45
C GLN A 327 -36.28 21.99 -68.25
N GLN A 328 -36.36 23.24 -67.77
CA GLN A 328 -37.58 24.07 -67.65
C GLN A 328 -38.65 23.65 -66.61
N SER A 329 -38.59 24.20 -65.40
CA SER A 329 -39.77 24.82 -64.75
C SER A 329 -39.40 25.65 -63.50
N VAL A 330 -39.82 26.93 -63.52
CA VAL A 330 -40.32 27.78 -62.42
C VAL A 330 -39.46 28.04 -61.15
N THR A 331 -39.60 29.25 -60.61
CA THR A 331 -38.96 29.81 -59.39
C THR A 331 -39.81 29.63 -58.12
N GLU A 332 -39.26 30.06 -56.98
CA GLU A 332 -39.90 30.06 -55.63
C GLU A 332 -40.07 28.64 -55.04
N GLU A 333 -39.96 28.40 -53.72
CA GLU A 333 -40.09 29.30 -52.57
C GLU A 333 -38.88 29.27 -51.59
N SER A 334 -38.94 30.09 -50.54
CA SER A 334 -37.91 30.23 -49.50
C SER A 334 -38.50 30.32 -48.09
N SER A 335 -38.76 29.17 -47.44
CA SER A 335 -38.97 29.07 -45.97
C SER A 335 -39.06 27.62 -45.49
N SER A 336 -38.23 27.19 -44.52
CA SER A 336 -38.43 25.98 -43.66
C SER A 336 -37.26 25.67 -42.69
N SER A 337 -36.52 26.67 -42.21
CA SER A 337 -35.35 26.46 -41.33
C SER A 337 -35.70 26.42 -39.83
N LEU A 338 -36.68 25.61 -39.41
CA LEU A 338 -37.09 25.48 -38.00
C LEU A 338 -37.64 24.10 -37.55
N GLN A 339 -37.73 23.09 -38.44
CA GLN A 339 -38.26 21.75 -38.10
C GLN A 339 -37.19 20.64 -37.98
N ASN A 340 -35.94 20.89 -38.39
CA ASN A 340 -34.91 19.84 -38.54
C ASN A 340 -34.32 19.27 -37.24
N GLU A 341 -34.59 19.87 -36.06
CA GLU A 341 -33.99 19.43 -34.80
C GLU A 341 -34.69 18.19 -34.22
N ASN A 342 -36.03 18.16 -34.20
CA ASN A 342 -36.81 17.02 -33.70
C ASN A 342 -36.55 15.75 -34.53
N ASP A 343 -36.45 15.87 -35.85
CA ASP A 343 -36.11 14.77 -36.77
C ASP A 343 -34.70 14.20 -36.53
N THR A 344 -33.78 15.00 -35.96
CA THR A 344 -32.43 14.54 -35.66
C THR A 344 -32.41 13.66 -34.39
N TRP A 345 -33.32 13.90 -33.44
CA TRP A 345 -33.50 13.07 -32.24
C TRP A 345 -34.32 11.80 -32.52
N SER A 346 -35.38 11.87 -33.34
CA SER A 346 -36.12 10.66 -33.75
C SER A 346 -35.28 9.72 -34.61
N LEU A 347 -34.32 10.24 -35.39
CA LEU A 347 -33.32 9.43 -36.11
C LEU A 347 -32.23 8.84 -35.20
N LEU A 348 -31.96 9.41 -34.02
CA LEU A 348 -31.14 8.76 -32.99
C LEU A 348 -31.87 7.55 -32.39
N GLU A 349 -33.15 7.72 -32.05
CA GLU A 349 -34.00 6.68 -31.47
C GLU A 349 -34.24 5.50 -32.43
N ASN A 350 -34.44 5.77 -33.72
CA ASN A 350 -34.60 4.74 -34.75
C ASN A 350 -33.31 3.99 -35.13
N ASN A 351 -32.12 4.44 -34.72
CA ASN A 351 -30.84 3.78 -35.06
C ASN A 351 -30.44 2.64 -34.10
N LYS A 352 -31.43 1.90 -33.58
CA LYS A 352 -31.25 0.60 -32.88
C LYS A 352 -30.58 -0.50 -33.71
N PHE A 353 -30.23 -0.24 -34.98
CA PHE A 353 -29.39 -1.13 -35.78
C PHE A 353 -28.02 -1.45 -35.14
N SER A 354 -27.52 -0.60 -34.22
CA SER A 354 -26.32 -0.91 -33.43
C SER A 354 -26.56 -1.81 -32.19
N GLU A 355 -27.81 -2.06 -31.81
CA GLU A 355 -28.18 -2.87 -30.65
C GLU A 355 -28.25 -4.37 -31.01
N HIS A 356 -28.61 -4.69 -32.28
CA HIS A 356 -28.83 -6.04 -32.80
C HIS A 356 -27.57 -6.92 -32.97
N ILE A 357 -26.43 -6.53 -32.38
CA ILE A 357 -25.17 -7.28 -32.37
C ILE A 357 -24.73 -7.62 -30.92
N ASP A 358 -25.40 -7.08 -29.89
CA ASP A 358 -25.01 -7.24 -28.48
C ASP A 358 -25.48 -8.57 -27.85
N ASP A 359 -26.18 -9.43 -28.61
CA ASP A 359 -26.71 -10.74 -28.18
C ASP A 359 -25.62 -11.70 -27.65
N SER A 360 -24.35 -11.51 -28.03
CA SER A 360 -23.24 -12.23 -27.44
C SER A 360 -22.55 -11.41 -26.35
N HIS A 361 -22.80 -11.79 -25.09
CA HIS A 361 -22.31 -11.11 -23.87
C HIS A 361 -20.83 -10.72 -23.91
N ASN A 362 -19.99 -11.57 -24.51
CA ASN A 362 -18.55 -11.35 -24.62
C ASN A 362 -18.18 -10.28 -25.65
N TYR A 363 -18.92 -10.16 -26.76
CA TYR A 363 -18.67 -9.14 -27.79
C TYR A 363 -19.04 -7.76 -27.29
N GLY A 364 -20.21 -7.61 -26.67
CA GLY A 364 -20.65 -6.35 -26.06
C GLY A 364 -19.67 -5.86 -24.99
N PHE A 365 -19.15 -6.76 -24.14
CA PHE A 365 -18.11 -6.44 -23.17
C PHE A 365 -16.79 -6.02 -23.85
N MET A 366 -16.33 -6.72 -24.89
CA MET A 366 -15.12 -6.36 -25.64
C MET A 366 -15.23 -5.01 -26.37
N MET A 367 -16.39 -4.69 -26.94
CA MET A 367 -16.63 -3.37 -27.52
C MET A 367 -16.69 -2.28 -26.45
N SER A 368 -17.29 -2.56 -25.30
CA SER A 368 -17.31 -1.63 -24.17
C SER A 368 -15.89 -1.32 -23.67
N PHE A 369 -15.03 -2.34 -23.61
CA PHE A 369 -13.60 -2.20 -23.31
C PHE A 369 -12.86 -1.36 -24.36
N TYR A 370 -13.10 -1.60 -25.64
CA TYR A 370 -12.48 -0.83 -26.73
C TYR A 370 -12.86 0.66 -26.69
N TYR A 371 -14.14 0.99 -26.43
CA TYR A 371 -14.58 2.38 -26.30
C TYR A 371 -14.06 3.06 -25.02
N ALA A 372 -14.01 2.35 -23.89
CA ALA A 372 -13.40 2.86 -22.65
C ALA A 372 -11.90 3.15 -22.82
N LEU A 373 -11.17 2.28 -23.53
CA LEU A 373 -9.75 2.44 -23.84
C LEU A 373 -9.51 3.61 -24.80
N LEU A 374 -10.36 3.81 -25.81
CA LEU A 374 -10.30 4.97 -26.71
C LEU A 374 -10.54 6.29 -25.97
N ALA A 375 -11.62 6.37 -25.17
CA ALA A 375 -11.97 7.56 -24.41
C ALA A 375 -10.83 7.98 -23.45
N ASN A 376 -10.30 7.02 -22.69
CA ASN A 376 -9.23 7.24 -21.71
C ASN A 376 -7.81 7.06 -22.27
N SER A 377 -7.63 7.11 -23.60
CA SER A 377 -6.33 6.83 -24.25
C SER A 377 -5.19 7.78 -23.84
N ASN A 378 -5.49 8.97 -23.31
CA ASN A 378 -4.50 9.84 -22.64
C ASN A 378 -3.86 9.13 -21.43
N LEU A 379 -4.71 8.60 -20.53
CA LEU A 379 -4.31 7.97 -19.27
C LEU A 379 -3.60 6.63 -19.51
N LEU A 380 -4.02 5.88 -20.53
CA LEU A 380 -3.32 4.68 -20.98
C LEU A 380 -1.87 4.99 -21.37
N CYS A 381 -1.64 6.05 -22.14
CA CYS A 381 -0.28 6.45 -22.53
C CYS A 381 0.56 6.86 -21.31
N TYR A 382 -0.01 7.57 -20.34
CA TYR A 382 0.68 7.92 -19.10
C TYR A 382 1.04 6.67 -18.27
N THR A 383 0.13 5.71 -18.16
CA THR A 383 0.38 4.44 -17.47
C THR A 383 1.49 3.65 -18.17
N LEU A 384 1.47 3.57 -19.51
CA LEU A 384 2.55 2.94 -20.28
C LEU A 384 3.90 3.65 -20.12
N MET A 385 3.92 4.99 -20.03
CA MET A 385 5.15 5.77 -19.77
C MET A 385 5.72 5.48 -18.37
N ILE A 386 4.86 5.35 -17.36
CA ILE A 386 5.23 5.03 -15.98
C ILE A 386 5.74 3.58 -15.89
N VAL A 387 5.03 2.61 -16.46
CA VAL A 387 5.44 1.19 -16.53
C VAL A 387 6.76 1.04 -17.28
N ASN A 388 6.99 1.79 -18.36
CA ASN A 388 8.26 1.75 -19.07
C ASN A 388 9.45 2.21 -18.19
N HIS A 389 9.24 3.19 -17.29
CA HIS A 389 10.25 3.55 -16.31
C HIS A 389 10.44 2.47 -15.23
N MET A 390 9.37 1.83 -14.77
CA MET A 390 9.46 0.73 -13.79
C MET A 390 10.28 -0.46 -14.31
N CYS A 391 10.11 -0.82 -15.58
CA CYS A 391 10.81 -1.96 -16.20
C CYS A 391 12.30 -1.71 -16.48
N TYR A 392 12.73 -0.44 -16.65
CA TYR A 392 14.12 -0.10 -16.99
C TYR A 392 14.88 0.65 -15.90
N ALA A 393 14.20 1.24 -14.91
CA ALA A 393 14.77 1.91 -13.73
C ALA A 393 15.92 2.90 -14.02
N SER A 394 15.91 3.57 -15.19
CA SER A 394 17.09 4.22 -15.76
C SER A 394 16.93 5.71 -16.05
N VAL A 395 18.05 6.43 -16.13
CA VAL A 395 18.10 7.86 -16.47
C VAL A 395 17.54 8.13 -17.87
N LEU A 396 17.72 7.23 -18.85
CA LEU A 396 17.07 7.36 -20.17
C LEU A 396 15.54 7.17 -20.16
N SER A 397 14.96 6.62 -19.09
CA SER A 397 13.50 6.49 -18.93
C SER A 397 12.89 7.50 -17.94
N MET A 398 13.69 8.07 -17.04
CA MET A 398 13.28 9.05 -16.01
C MET A 398 12.56 10.31 -16.56
N PRO A 399 12.87 10.86 -17.75
CA PRO A 399 12.09 11.95 -18.35
C PRO A 399 10.63 11.60 -18.68
N LEU A 400 10.27 10.33 -18.82
CA LEU A 400 8.90 9.92 -19.15
C LEU A 400 7.92 10.27 -18.00
N PRO A 401 8.12 9.86 -16.73
CA PRO A 401 7.34 10.36 -15.59
C PRO A 401 7.31 11.89 -15.47
N PHE A 402 8.44 12.59 -15.69
CA PHE A 402 8.46 14.05 -15.63
C PHE A 402 7.55 14.68 -16.69
N PHE A 403 7.55 14.17 -17.93
CA PHE A 403 6.62 14.62 -18.97
C PHE A 403 5.16 14.34 -18.57
N VAL A 404 4.84 13.19 -17.97
CA VAL A 404 3.49 12.88 -17.47
C VAL A 404 3.04 13.89 -16.41
N PHE A 405 3.75 13.98 -15.28
CA PHE A 405 3.27 14.71 -14.10
C PHE A 405 3.44 16.23 -14.20
N LEU A 406 4.49 16.72 -14.86
CA LEU A 406 4.84 18.15 -14.87
C LEU A 406 4.42 18.90 -16.14
N TRP A 407 3.94 18.20 -17.18
CA TRP A 407 3.45 18.84 -18.41
C TRP A 407 2.14 18.25 -18.94
N GLY A 408 2.04 16.92 -19.02
CA GLY A 408 0.86 16.23 -19.52
C GLY A 408 -0.37 16.47 -18.64
N MET A 409 -0.32 16.02 -17.38
CA MET A 409 -1.45 16.07 -16.44
C MET A 409 -1.81 17.47 -15.93
N LEU A 410 -0.91 18.46 -16.06
CA LEU A 410 -1.16 19.85 -15.69
C LEU A 410 -1.72 20.72 -16.84
N SER A 411 -1.81 20.18 -18.05
CA SER A 411 -2.27 20.96 -19.22
C SER A 411 -3.79 21.13 -19.25
N ILE A 412 -4.24 22.38 -19.41
CA ILE A 412 -5.66 22.76 -19.54
C ILE A 412 -5.99 23.10 -21.00
N PRO A 413 -7.12 22.62 -21.56
CA PRO A 413 -7.95 21.53 -21.06
C PRO A 413 -7.34 20.14 -21.34
N ARG A 414 -6.42 20.04 -22.32
CA ARG A 414 -5.79 18.78 -22.77
C ARG A 414 -4.33 18.98 -23.21
N PRO A 415 -3.52 17.90 -23.29
CA PRO A 415 -2.14 17.99 -23.73
C PRO A 415 -2.01 18.51 -25.16
N SER A 416 -1.07 19.44 -25.35
CA SER A 416 -0.83 20.03 -26.66
C SER A 416 -0.31 19.02 -27.68
N LYS A 417 -0.57 19.27 -28.97
CA LYS A 417 0.08 18.57 -30.09
C LYS A 417 1.61 18.52 -29.96
N ARG A 418 2.23 19.57 -29.39
CA ARG A 418 3.69 19.65 -29.18
C ARG A 418 4.19 18.64 -28.14
N PHE A 419 3.47 18.49 -27.03
CA PHE A 419 3.76 17.48 -26.01
C PHE A 419 3.84 16.08 -26.64
N TRP A 420 2.81 15.67 -27.38
CA TRP A 420 2.78 14.35 -28.01
C TRP A 420 3.86 14.15 -29.09
N ILE A 421 4.23 15.20 -29.83
CA ILE A 421 5.35 15.14 -30.78
C ILE A 421 6.68 14.96 -30.03
N VAL A 422 6.94 15.74 -28.98
CA VAL A 422 8.17 15.62 -28.17
C VAL A 422 8.27 14.23 -27.54
N VAL A 423 7.21 13.71 -26.95
CA VAL A 423 7.20 12.37 -26.32
C VAL A 423 7.44 11.26 -27.37
N ILE A 424 6.79 11.32 -28.54
CA ILE A 424 7.01 10.33 -29.61
C ILE A 424 8.46 10.38 -30.12
N THR A 425 8.98 11.58 -30.42
CA THR A 425 10.36 11.74 -30.89
C THR A 425 11.38 11.32 -29.82
N TYR A 426 11.11 11.58 -28.54
CA TYR A 426 11.96 11.13 -27.43
C TYR A 426 11.99 9.61 -27.31
N VAL A 427 10.84 8.92 -27.31
CA VAL A 427 10.78 7.44 -27.26
C VAL A 427 11.46 6.83 -28.49
N GLN A 428 11.27 7.39 -29.68
CA GLN A 428 11.97 6.95 -30.89
C GLN A 428 13.49 7.11 -30.77
N LEU A 429 13.97 8.23 -30.21
CA LEU A 429 15.40 8.47 -29.96
C LEU A 429 15.95 7.47 -28.93
N VAL A 430 15.24 7.22 -27.83
CA VAL A 430 15.66 6.24 -26.80
C VAL A 430 15.73 4.83 -27.38
N ILE A 431 14.79 4.42 -28.23
CA ILE A 431 14.85 3.12 -28.92
C ILE A 431 16.08 3.02 -29.83
N VAL A 432 16.37 4.07 -30.62
CA VAL A 432 17.56 4.10 -31.49
C VAL A 432 18.85 4.06 -30.67
N VAL A 433 18.91 4.80 -29.55
CA VAL A 433 20.06 4.78 -28.62
C VAL A 433 20.25 3.39 -28.01
N LYS A 434 19.21 2.78 -27.42
CA LYS A 434 19.26 1.43 -26.85
C LYS A 434 19.67 0.38 -27.88
N TYR A 435 19.23 0.52 -29.13
CA TYR A 435 19.61 -0.36 -30.24
C TYR A 435 21.09 -0.23 -30.61
N ILE A 436 21.60 1.00 -30.79
CA ILE A 436 23.03 1.25 -31.08
C ILE A 436 23.94 0.68 -29.99
N PHE A 437 23.53 0.78 -28.72
CA PHE A 437 24.33 0.27 -27.60
C PHE A 437 24.22 -1.24 -27.35
N GLN A 438 23.48 -2.02 -28.14
CA GLN A 438 23.57 -3.50 -28.07
C GLN A 438 24.90 -4.04 -28.63
N PHE A 439 25.53 -3.29 -29.56
CA PHE A 439 26.81 -3.64 -30.16
C PHE A 439 27.98 -3.46 -29.18
N GLN A 440 28.89 -4.44 -29.15
CA GLN A 440 30.11 -4.40 -28.35
C GLN A 440 31.19 -3.56 -29.05
N PHE A 441 31.46 -2.35 -28.56
CA PHE A 441 32.46 -1.45 -29.13
C PHE A 441 33.89 -1.95 -28.85
N PRO A 442 34.83 -1.80 -29.80
CA PRO A 442 36.11 -2.52 -29.76
C PRO A 442 37.08 -2.05 -28.66
N ASN A 443 36.98 -0.81 -28.20
CA ASN A 443 37.98 -0.20 -27.30
C ASN A 443 37.46 0.10 -25.88
N ALA A 444 36.18 -0.12 -25.57
CA ALA A 444 35.65 0.14 -24.22
C ALA A 444 34.33 -0.62 -23.94
N SER A 445 34.28 -1.32 -22.80
CA SER A 445 33.15 -2.11 -22.34
C SER A 445 32.09 -1.29 -21.57
N PHE A 446 31.83 -0.04 -21.99
CA PHE A 446 30.92 0.89 -21.29
C PHE A 446 29.45 0.45 -21.24
N ASN A 447 29.06 -0.59 -21.99
CA ASN A 447 27.70 -1.13 -22.08
C ASN A 447 27.52 -2.51 -21.39
N SER A 448 28.52 -2.99 -20.64
CA SER A 448 28.45 -4.25 -19.89
C SER A 448 28.85 -4.06 -18.43
N CYS A 449 28.04 -4.59 -17.51
CA CYS A 449 28.38 -4.73 -16.10
C CYS A 449 29.17 -6.02 -15.86
N ASN A 450 30.13 -6.02 -14.93
CA ASN A 450 30.87 -7.24 -14.57
C ASN A 450 29.96 -8.20 -13.78
N PRO A 451 29.71 -9.44 -14.21
CA PRO A 451 28.80 -10.37 -13.52
C PRO A 451 29.34 -10.83 -12.14
N LEU A 452 30.64 -10.68 -11.90
CA LEU A 452 31.29 -10.91 -10.61
C LEU A 452 31.02 -9.82 -9.57
N ALA A 453 30.44 -8.69 -9.97
CA ALA A 453 30.08 -7.58 -9.10
C ALA A 453 28.66 -7.11 -9.44
N ASN A 454 27.65 -7.71 -8.79
CA ASN A 454 26.22 -7.39 -8.91
C ASN A 454 25.87 -6.01 -8.31
N ASN A 455 26.62 -4.98 -8.69
CA ASN A 455 26.45 -3.61 -8.22
C ASN A 455 25.26 -2.99 -8.97
N PRO A 456 24.12 -2.69 -8.31
CA PRO A 456 22.96 -2.10 -8.98
C PRO A 456 23.27 -0.71 -9.56
N LEU A 457 24.29 -0.04 -9.01
CA LEU A 457 24.80 1.25 -9.47
C LEU A 457 25.83 1.16 -10.62
N CYS A 458 25.85 0.06 -11.38
CA CYS A 458 26.62 -0.04 -12.62
C CYS A 458 26.25 1.09 -13.60
N SER A 459 27.23 1.80 -14.15
CA SER A 459 27.01 2.99 -15.00
C SER A 459 26.18 2.68 -16.26
N ALA A 460 26.43 1.55 -16.93
CA ALA A 460 25.63 1.08 -18.07
C ALA A 460 24.14 0.90 -17.70
N ARG A 461 23.86 0.40 -16.50
CA ARG A 461 22.52 0.14 -15.98
C ARG A 461 21.80 1.42 -15.55
N ILE A 462 22.47 2.28 -14.76
CA ILE A 462 21.94 3.60 -14.36
C ILE A 462 21.51 4.40 -15.60
N ILE A 463 22.35 4.46 -16.64
CA ILE A 463 22.02 5.21 -17.85
C ILE A 463 20.88 4.52 -18.63
N GLY A 464 20.83 3.18 -18.64
CA GLY A 464 19.85 2.38 -19.39
C GLY A 464 20.37 1.91 -20.75
N ILE A 465 21.67 1.59 -20.79
CA ILE A 465 22.50 1.25 -21.97
C ILE A 465 22.96 -0.22 -21.96
N GLU A 466 22.61 -0.97 -20.91
CA GLU A 466 22.95 -2.38 -20.71
C GLU A 466 22.45 -3.31 -21.84
N ARG A 467 23.27 -4.31 -22.17
CA ARG A 467 23.01 -5.33 -23.21
C ARG A 467 22.01 -6.39 -22.73
N ASN A 468 20.71 -6.08 -22.80
CA ASN A 468 19.60 -6.95 -22.37
C ASN A 468 18.57 -7.12 -23.51
N SER A 469 18.04 -8.33 -23.69
CA SER A 469 17.11 -8.70 -24.79
C SER A 469 15.72 -8.02 -24.73
N ASN A 470 15.34 -7.46 -23.58
CA ASN A 470 13.95 -7.16 -23.29
C ASN A 470 13.51 -5.76 -23.77
N SER A 471 13.25 -5.59 -25.07
CA SER A 471 12.79 -4.34 -25.70
C SER A 471 11.26 -4.18 -25.78
N VAL A 472 10.48 -5.11 -25.22
CA VAL A 472 9.01 -5.19 -25.39
C VAL A 472 8.29 -3.96 -24.83
N CYS A 473 8.77 -3.38 -23.72
CA CYS A 473 8.11 -2.25 -23.06
C CYS A 473 8.20 -0.97 -23.90
N ASP A 474 9.36 -0.66 -24.48
CA ASP A 474 9.51 0.51 -25.36
C ASP A 474 8.65 0.37 -26.63
N LEU A 475 8.54 -0.84 -27.18
CA LEU A 475 7.69 -1.13 -28.35
C LEU A 475 6.20 -0.99 -28.03
N LEU A 476 5.74 -1.48 -26.87
CA LEU A 476 4.36 -1.33 -26.41
C LEU A 476 4.00 0.13 -26.13
N LEU A 477 4.91 0.89 -25.52
CA LEU A 477 4.79 2.34 -25.33
C LEU A 477 4.69 3.07 -26.68
N LEU A 478 5.56 2.76 -27.63
CA LEU A 478 5.54 3.36 -28.96
C LEU A 478 4.21 3.07 -29.69
N LEU A 479 3.72 1.84 -29.62
CA LEU A 479 2.42 1.45 -30.17
C LEU A 479 1.27 2.24 -29.53
N GLY A 480 1.24 2.36 -28.19
CA GLY A 480 0.24 3.14 -27.46
C GLY A 480 0.23 4.62 -27.87
N LEU A 481 1.40 5.24 -27.96
CA LEU A 481 1.54 6.64 -28.40
C LEU A 481 1.06 6.86 -29.85
N PHE A 482 1.35 5.93 -30.77
CA PHE A 482 0.85 6.00 -32.14
C PHE A 482 -0.66 5.73 -32.24
N PHE A 483 -1.21 4.84 -31.40
CA PHE A 483 -2.66 4.59 -31.29
C PHE A 483 -3.41 5.82 -30.76
N HIS A 484 -2.93 6.46 -29.69
CA HIS A 484 -3.51 7.70 -29.19
C HIS A 484 -3.40 8.85 -30.21
N ARG A 485 -2.26 8.97 -30.92
CA ARG A 485 -2.10 9.91 -32.05
C ARG A 485 -3.08 9.63 -33.20
N PHE A 486 -3.47 8.37 -33.43
CA PHE A 486 -4.51 8.01 -34.38
C PHE A 486 -5.91 8.45 -33.89
N ALA A 487 -6.24 8.21 -32.61
CA ALA A 487 -7.49 8.68 -32.00
C ALA A 487 -7.63 10.22 -32.06
N LEU A 488 -6.58 10.97 -31.67
CA LEU A 488 -6.56 12.45 -31.77
C LEU A 488 -6.69 12.98 -33.21
N LYS A 489 -6.31 12.18 -34.22
CA LYS A 489 -6.51 12.54 -35.63
C LYS A 489 -7.94 12.24 -36.10
N GLY A 490 -8.54 11.15 -35.65
CA GLY A 490 -9.93 10.78 -35.98
C GLY A 490 -10.92 11.87 -35.61
N HIS A 491 -10.75 12.48 -34.44
CA HIS A 491 -11.56 13.60 -33.94
C HIS A 491 -10.98 14.99 -34.25
N GLY A 492 -9.98 15.08 -35.14
CA GLY A 492 -9.33 16.33 -35.58
C GLY A 492 -8.55 17.14 -34.52
N LEU A 493 -8.55 16.69 -33.28
CA LEU A 493 -7.91 17.28 -32.09
C LEU A 493 -6.39 17.50 -32.25
N TRP A 494 -5.77 16.87 -33.27
CA TRP A 494 -4.34 16.98 -33.65
C TRP A 494 -3.98 18.26 -34.45
N ARG A 495 -4.92 19.17 -34.73
CA ARG A 495 -4.64 20.48 -35.36
C ARG A 495 -4.14 21.52 -34.34
N GLU A 496 -3.28 22.44 -34.81
CA GLU A 496 -2.58 23.44 -33.98
C GLU A 496 -3.10 24.88 -34.21
N LYS A 497 -3.95 25.05 -35.21
CA LYS A 497 -4.80 26.22 -35.45
C LYS A 497 -6.25 25.72 -35.46
N LEU A 498 -7.13 26.44 -34.79
CA LEU A 498 -8.59 26.36 -34.95
C LEU A 498 -9.17 27.75 -35.25
N PHE A 499 -8.55 28.79 -34.66
CA PHE A 499 -8.89 30.20 -34.92
C PHE A 499 -7.62 30.96 -35.31
N LYS A 500 -7.37 31.12 -36.61
CA LYS A 500 -6.42 32.14 -37.11
C LYS A 500 -6.62 32.58 -38.56
N ASP A 501 -7.66 32.07 -39.21
CA ASP A 501 -7.98 32.38 -40.60
C ASP A 501 -9.37 33.08 -40.69
N ASP A 502 -10.11 33.19 -39.58
CA ASP A 502 -11.32 34.02 -39.38
C ASP A 502 -10.98 35.28 -38.55
N GLU A 503 -10.39 36.30 -39.18
CA GLU A 503 -10.22 37.65 -38.57
C GLU A 503 -11.27 38.65 -39.11
N ASP A 504 -12.25 38.15 -39.88
CA ASP A 504 -13.25 38.92 -40.64
C ASP A 504 -14.70 38.46 -40.34
N CYS A 505 -14.99 38.15 -39.07
CA CYS A 505 -16.34 37.86 -38.60
C CYS A 505 -16.51 38.27 -37.12
N THR A 506 -17.06 39.46 -36.87
CA THR A 506 -17.27 39.98 -35.51
C THR A 506 -18.36 39.19 -34.78
N PRO A 507 -18.16 38.72 -33.54
CA PRO A 507 -19.20 38.06 -32.77
C PRO A 507 -20.26 39.06 -32.30
N ARG A 508 -21.33 39.22 -33.08
CA ARG A 508 -22.62 39.79 -32.62
C ARG A 508 -23.27 38.85 -31.60
N HIS A 509 -22.74 38.82 -30.38
CA HIS A 509 -23.42 38.41 -29.13
C HIS A 509 -22.49 38.71 -27.94
N LYS A 510 -22.20 39.98 -27.68
CA LYS A 510 -21.58 40.41 -26.41
C LYS A 510 -22.18 41.66 -25.77
N ASP A 511 -23.35 42.08 -26.27
CA ASP A 511 -24.22 43.08 -25.66
C ASP A 511 -25.45 42.36 -25.09
N ILE A 512 -25.58 42.33 -23.75
CA ILE A 512 -26.81 42.10 -22.94
C ILE A 512 -26.46 41.98 -21.44
N ALA A 513 -25.30 41.42 -21.08
CA ALA A 513 -25.00 40.99 -19.70
C ALA A 513 -23.96 41.82 -18.93
N SER A 514 -23.42 42.92 -19.49
CA SER A 514 -22.26 43.65 -18.94
C SER A 514 -22.48 45.12 -18.57
N ASN A 515 -23.64 45.70 -18.91
CA ASN A 515 -23.93 47.14 -18.70
C ASN A 515 -24.70 47.48 -17.42
N ALA A 516 -25.17 46.50 -16.64
CA ALA A 516 -26.05 46.75 -15.49
C ALA A 516 -25.32 47.18 -14.20
N GLU A 517 -24.21 46.54 -13.83
CA GLU A 517 -23.57 46.77 -12.52
C GLU A 517 -22.47 47.86 -12.53
N ASN A 518 -21.81 48.08 -13.67
CA ASN A 518 -20.72 49.07 -13.76
C ASN A 518 -21.19 50.55 -13.70
N GLN A 519 -22.46 50.84 -13.94
CA GLN A 519 -22.97 52.22 -13.89
C GLN A 519 -23.16 52.74 -12.45
N HIS A 520 -23.34 51.86 -11.45
CA HIS A 520 -23.68 52.27 -10.08
C HIS A 520 -22.44 52.43 -9.15
N PHE A 521 -21.26 51.94 -9.57
CA PHE A 521 -20.02 52.11 -8.79
C PHE A 521 -19.19 53.33 -9.24
N VAL A 522 -19.26 53.69 -10.53
CA VAL A 522 -18.50 54.83 -11.08
C VAL A 522 -19.06 56.18 -10.59
N SER A 523 -20.39 56.30 -10.43
CA SER A 523 -21.06 57.52 -9.99
C SER A 523 -20.75 57.95 -8.53
N LEU A 524 -20.12 57.10 -7.73
CA LEU A 524 -19.70 57.40 -6.35
C LEU A 524 -18.23 57.84 -6.22
N LEU A 525 -17.44 57.76 -7.31
CA LEU A 525 -16.03 58.15 -7.33
C LEU A 525 -15.76 59.50 -8.03
N ASP A 526 -16.77 60.06 -8.71
CA ASP A 526 -16.62 61.20 -9.62
C ASP A 526 -16.57 62.60 -8.93
N ASN A 527 -16.50 62.63 -7.59
CA ASN A 527 -16.51 63.86 -6.78
C ASN A 527 -15.13 64.26 -6.21
N SER A 528 -14.03 63.63 -6.62
CA SER A 528 -12.68 64.10 -6.26
C SER A 528 -11.57 63.64 -7.22
N MET A 529 -10.70 64.60 -7.58
CA MET A 529 -9.42 64.51 -8.34
C MET A 529 -9.46 64.83 -9.85
N ASP A 530 -8.42 65.55 -10.30
CA ASP A 530 -8.44 66.34 -11.54
C ASP A 530 -8.22 65.57 -12.85
N SER A 531 -8.90 66.06 -13.90
CA SER A 531 -9.04 65.37 -15.20
C SER A 531 -7.78 65.31 -16.09
N GLU A 532 -6.71 66.05 -15.78
CA GLU A 532 -5.50 66.06 -16.61
C GLU A 532 -4.65 64.80 -16.49
N ASN A 533 -4.54 64.22 -15.28
CA ASN A 533 -3.66 63.07 -15.04
C ASN A 533 -4.14 61.79 -15.72
N VAL A 534 -5.47 61.63 -15.89
CA VAL A 534 -6.07 60.46 -16.55
C VAL A 534 -5.59 60.33 -18.00
N LYS A 535 -5.48 61.44 -18.74
CA LYS A 535 -5.09 61.44 -20.16
C LYS A 535 -3.63 61.00 -20.38
N LYS A 536 -2.70 61.35 -19.48
CA LYS A 536 -1.31 60.83 -19.53
C LYS A 536 -1.26 59.32 -19.35
N ILE A 537 -1.96 58.79 -18.33
CA ILE A 537 -2.01 57.35 -18.02
C ILE A 537 -2.66 56.56 -19.17
N GLN A 538 -3.66 57.13 -19.85
CA GLN A 538 -4.30 56.53 -21.03
C GLN A 538 -3.31 56.42 -22.22
N GLY A 539 -2.54 57.48 -22.48
CA GLY A 539 -1.58 57.54 -23.59
C GLY A 539 -0.43 56.55 -23.43
N GLU A 540 0.18 56.49 -22.24
CA GLU A 540 1.36 55.65 -21.97
C GLU A 540 1.06 54.14 -22.11
N LYS A 541 -0.13 53.71 -21.67
CA LYS A 541 -0.63 52.33 -21.86
C LYS A 541 -0.81 51.96 -23.34
N SER A 542 -1.11 52.93 -24.22
CA SER A 542 -1.27 52.68 -25.65
C SER A 542 0.06 52.46 -26.38
N PHE A 543 1.14 53.13 -25.93
CA PHE A 543 2.47 53.03 -26.53
C PHE A 543 3.14 51.70 -26.18
N ILE A 544 3.10 51.29 -24.90
CA ILE A 544 3.67 50.02 -24.41
C ILE A 544 3.08 48.80 -25.14
N ASN A 545 1.81 48.85 -25.53
CA ASN A 545 1.15 47.76 -26.26
C ASN A 545 1.59 47.63 -27.74
N ARG A 546 2.13 48.68 -28.38
CA ARG A 546 2.58 48.62 -29.78
C ARG A 546 4.05 48.21 -29.95
N THR A 547 4.88 48.34 -28.92
CA THR A 547 6.31 47.94 -28.97
C THR A 547 6.60 46.49 -28.54
N LEU A 548 5.58 45.72 -28.15
CA LEU A 548 5.74 44.33 -27.66
C LEU A 548 5.53 43.22 -28.71
N ILE A 549 5.51 43.60 -29.99
CA ILE A 549 5.45 42.68 -31.14
C ILE A 549 6.85 42.64 -31.79
N TYR A 550 7.29 41.46 -32.25
CA TYR A 550 8.67 41.16 -32.69
C TYR A 550 9.77 41.15 -31.60
N GLN A 551 9.57 40.32 -30.57
CA GLN A 551 10.69 39.70 -29.86
C GLN A 551 10.52 38.17 -29.89
N LYS A 552 11.57 37.41 -30.24
CA LYS A 552 11.55 35.94 -30.17
C LYS A 552 11.13 35.53 -28.74
N PRO A 553 10.13 34.65 -28.56
CA PRO A 553 9.71 34.25 -27.22
C PRO A 553 10.84 33.47 -26.54
N SER A 554 11.42 34.07 -25.50
CA SER A 554 12.33 33.35 -24.61
C SER A 554 11.56 32.23 -23.91
N LEU A 555 12.24 31.11 -23.62
CA LEU A 555 11.64 29.96 -22.93
C LEU A 555 10.94 30.39 -21.63
N VAL A 556 11.54 31.33 -20.89
CA VAL A 556 10.97 31.92 -19.68
C VAL A 556 9.62 32.61 -19.92
N LYS A 557 9.44 33.35 -21.03
CA LYS A 557 8.15 34.00 -21.36
C LYS A 557 7.07 32.95 -21.65
N SER A 558 7.41 31.88 -22.37
CA SER A 558 6.49 30.77 -22.65
C SER A 558 6.12 29.96 -21.40
N VAL A 559 7.09 29.67 -20.52
CA VAL A 559 6.84 28.97 -19.25
C VAL A 559 6.02 29.84 -18.30
N LYS A 560 6.33 31.14 -18.17
CA LYS A 560 5.52 32.08 -17.37
C LYS A 560 4.07 32.14 -17.88
N GLN A 561 3.86 32.15 -19.19
CA GLN A 561 2.51 32.16 -19.76
C GLN A 561 1.76 30.82 -19.59
N PHE A 562 2.46 29.68 -19.56
CA PHE A 562 1.86 28.39 -19.18
C PHE A 562 1.45 28.36 -17.71
N VAL A 563 2.34 28.80 -16.81
CA VAL A 563 2.07 28.84 -15.36
C VAL A 563 0.92 29.80 -15.03
N LEU A 564 0.88 31.00 -15.61
CA LEU A 564 -0.25 31.93 -15.39
C LEU A 564 -1.59 31.30 -15.79
N ARG A 565 -1.69 30.72 -17.00
CA ARG A 565 -2.89 30.01 -17.48
C ARG A 565 -3.31 28.80 -16.65
N MET A 566 -2.41 28.25 -15.83
CA MET A 566 -2.71 27.14 -14.91
C MET A 566 -3.21 27.66 -13.55
N LEU A 567 -3.00 28.93 -13.23
CA LEU A 567 -3.46 29.59 -12.00
C LEU A 567 -4.66 30.51 -12.21
N ASP A 568 -4.96 30.93 -13.44
CA ASP A 568 -6.12 31.73 -13.79
C ASP A 568 -7.42 30.94 -13.49
N PRO A 569 -8.20 31.29 -12.43
CA PRO A 569 -9.31 30.45 -11.96
C PRO A 569 -10.48 30.40 -12.94
N GLU A 570 -10.64 31.42 -13.77
CA GLU A 570 -11.66 31.53 -14.83
C GLU A 570 -11.45 30.52 -15.99
N ILE A 571 -10.25 29.92 -16.09
CA ILE A 571 -9.88 28.95 -17.12
C ILE A 571 -9.95 27.49 -16.56
N GLY A 572 -10.09 27.34 -15.24
CA GLY A 572 -10.19 26.04 -14.56
C GLY A 572 -11.56 25.35 -14.76
N ALA A 573 -11.59 24.03 -14.62
CA ALA A 573 -12.80 23.21 -14.81
C ALA A 573 -13.80 23.23 -13.63
N GLY A 574 -13.73 24.24 -12.76
CA GLY A 574 -14.34 24.24 -11.43
C GLY A 574 -13.51 23.49 -10.38
N GLY A 575 -13.60 23.92 -9.13
CA GLY A 575 -12.78 23.38 -8.04
C GLY A 575 -13.27 22.01 -7.54
N VAL A 576 -12.55 20.94 -7.86
CA VAL A 576 -12.91 19.55 -7.48
C VAL A 576 -12.21 19.14 -6.18
N ASP A 577 -12.90 18.44 -5.27
CA ASP A 577 -12.30 17.88 -4.05
C ASP A 577 -11.75 16.46 -4.28
N VAL A 578 -10.43 16.31 -4.43
CA VAL A 578 -9.77 15.01 -4.66
C VAL A 578 -8.92 14.58 -3.44
N TYR A 579 -8.90 15.39 -2.38
CA TYR A 579 -7.96 15.21 -1.27
C TYR A 579 -8.10 13.89 -0.52
N SER A 580 -9.31 13.33 -0.40
CA SER A 580 -9.50 12.01 0.24
C SER A 580 -8.73 10.89 -0.47
N TRP A 581 -8.64 10.94 -1.81
CA TRP A 581 -7.86 9.98 -2.60
C TRP A 581 -6.35 10.24 -2.51
N ILE A 582 -5.95 11.52 -2.42
CA ILE A 582 -4.56 11.94 -2.19
C ILE A 582 -4.08 11.42 -0.82
N PHE A 583 -4.88 11.61 0.24
CA PHE A 583 -4.57 11.10 1.57
C PHE A 583 -4.56 9.56 1.62
N CYS A 584 -5.56 8.89 1.03
CA CYS A 584 -5.63 7.43 0.97
C CYS A 584 -4.38 6.82 0.30
N THR A 585 -3.92 7.41 -0.81
CA THR A 585 -2.70 6.93 -1.50
C THR A 585 -1.42 7.20 -0.70
N GLN A 586 -1.30 8.35 -0.01
CA GLN A 586 -0.18 8.59 0.92
C GLN A 586 -0.18 7.64 2.13
N PHE A 587 -1.35 7.29 2.66
CA PHE A 587 -1.51 6.33 3.74
C PHE A 587 -1.12 4.91 3.30
N LEU A 588 -1.48 4.50 2.07
CA LEU A 588 -1.00 3.24 1.49
C LEU A 588 0.52 3.21 1.32
N VAL A 589 1.16 4.31 0.90
CA VAL A 589 2.64 4.42 0.89
C VAL A 589 3.23 4.26 2.30
N PHE A 590 2.62 4.87 3.32
CA PHE A 590 3.05 4.74 4.72
C PHE A 590 2.91 3.29 5.24
N VAL A 591 1.82 2.60 4.91
CA VAL A 591 1.59 1.17 5.24
C VAL A 591 2.56 0.24 4.49
N VAL A 592 2.91 0.55 3.23
CA VAL A 592 3.94 -0.20 2.49
C VAL A 592 5.31 -0.03 3.14
N ILE A 593 5.69 1.19 3.56
CA ILE A 593 6.94 1.43 4.29
C ILE A 593 6.97 0.63 5.60
N LEU A 594 5.93 0.73 6.44
CA LEU A 594 5.80 0.02 7.72
C LEU A 594 5.95 -1.51 7.56
N SER A 595 5.21 -2.10 6.62
CA SER A 595 5.21 -3.56 6.40
C SER A 595 6.50 -4.07 5.76
N SER A 596 7.27 -3.21 5.09
CA SER A 596 8.40 -3.61 4.24
C SER A 596 9.77 -3.18 4.74
N TRP A 597 9.94 -2.94 6.05
CA TRP A 597 11.20 -2.48 6.66
C TRP A 597 12.44 -3.29 6.18
N SER A 598 12.30 -4.61 6.01
CA SER A 598 13.37 -5.54 5.57
C SER A 598 13.80 -5.32 4.11
N ALA A 599 12.93 -4.77 3.27
CA ALA A 599 13.23 -4.48 1.86
C ALA A 599 13.98 -3.16 1.64
N PHE A 600 14.11 -2.33 2.68
CA PHE A 600 14.80 -1.03 2.67
C PHE A 600 15.96 -0.94 3.68
N SER A 601 16.33 -2.08 4.27
CA SER A 601 17.59 -2.27 5.00
C SER A 601 18.70 -2.77 4.07
N SER A 602 19.95 -2.76 4.54
CA SER A 602 21.10 -3.26 3.78
C SER A 602 21.06 -4.77 3.58
N SER A 603 21.61 -5.29 2.48
CA SER A 603 21.50 -6.70 2.08
C SER A 603 22.43 -7.68 2.80
N ASN A 604 23.26 -7.24 3.76
CA ASN A 604 24.27 -8.07 4.43
C ASN A 604 23.72 -9.20 5.33
N GLN A 605 22.41 -9.47 5.29
CA GLN A 605 21.77 -10.60 5.96
C GLN A 605 20.73 -11.23 5.02
N ASP A 606 20.82 -12.54 4.78
CA ASP A 606 19.96 -13.26 3.82
C ASP A 606 18.48 -13.23 4.22
N SER A 607 17.61 -12.88 3.27
CA SER A 607 16.32 -12.25 3.57
C SER A 607 15.18 -13.22 3.96
N LYS A 608 15.45 -14.21 4.82
CA LYS A 608 14.43 -15.12 5.38
C LYS A 608 14.53 -15.40 6.89
N SER A 609 15.68 -15.24 7.57
CA SER A 609 15.80 -15.52 9.02
C SER A 609 15.84 -14.28 9.93
N ASN A 610 15.85 -13.05 9.39
CA ASN A 610 16.35 -11.88 10.15
C ASN A 610 15.33 -11.13 11.03
N PHE A 611 14.05 -11.52 11.08
CA PHE A 611 13.11 -10.84 11.99
C PHE A 611 13.46 -11.10 13.47
N THR A 612 13.82 -12.34 13.81
CA THR A 612 14.29 -12.70 15.16
C THR A 612 15.62 -12.02 15.51
N LYS A 613 16.60 -12.07 14.60
CA LYS A 613 17.91 -11.42 14.81
C LYS A 613 17.81 -9.93 15.15
N ILE A 614 16.90 -9.18 14.52
CA ILE A 614 16.77 -7.74 14.80
C ILE A 614 16.02 -7.46 16.12
N PHE A 615 15.23 -8.41 16.64
CA PHE A 615 14.75 -8.39 18.03
C PHE A 615 15.83 -8.80 19.04
N GLU A 616 16.84 -9.58 18.64
CA GLU A 616 18.02 -9.87 19.48
C GLU A 616 19.02 -8.70 19.48
N GLU A 617 19.35 -8.15 18.32
CA GLU A 617 20.22 -6.97 18.15
C GLU A 617 19.60 -5.67 18.71
N ASN A 618 18.28 -5.56 18.78
CA ASN A 618 17.52 -4.38 19.23
C ASN A 618 17.78 -3.08 18.42
N VAL A 619 18.38 -3.16 17.23
CA VAL A 619 18.69 -2.01 16.37
C VAL A 619 17.62 -1.80 15.30
N VAL A 620 16.85 -0.72 15.40
CA VAL A 620 15.97 -0.26 14.31
C VAL A 620 16.82 0.28 13.15
N PRO A 621 16.64 -0.19 11.89
CA PRO A 621 17.39 0.31 10.75
C PRO A 621 17.18 1.83 10.53
N LYS A 622 18.27 2.60 10.60
CA LYS A 622 18.26 4.07 10.49
C LYS A 622 17.58 4.57 9.20
N THR A 623 17.75 3.84 8.11
CA THR A 623 17.17 4.15 6.79
C THR A 623 15.65 4.07 6.81
N PHE A 624 15.09 3.01 7.39
CA PHE A 624 13.66 2.85 7.61
C PHE A 624 13.08 3.97 8.48
N LEU A 625 13.75 4.33 9.59
CA LEU A 625 13.32 5.42 10.46
C LEU A 625 13.26 6.77 9.70
N TYR A 626 14.27 7.10 8.91
CA TYR A 626 14.28 8.33 8.12
C TYR A 626 13.19 8.36 7.04
N MET A 627 12.92 7.24 6.36
CA MET A 627 11.81 7.15 5.40
C MET A 627 10.45 7.36 6.06
N LEU A 628 10.20 6.68 7.19
CA LEU A 628 8.94 6.74 7.91
C LEU A 628 8.66 8.16 8.42
N LEU A 629 9.65 8.80 9.05
CA LEU A 629 9.56 10.18 9.51
C LEU A 629 9.33 11.16 8.35
N THR A 630 10.04 10.98 7.23
CA THR A 630 9.89 11.83 6.04
C THR A 630 8.49 11.69 5.43
N GLN A 631 7.98 10.47 5.25
CA GLN A 631 6.63 10.24 4.74
C GLN A 631 5.56 10.84 5.66
N PHE A 632 5.71 10.71 6.97
CA PHE A 632 4.82 11.34 7.94
C PHE A 632 4.80 12.87 7.79
N LEU A 633 5.97 13.52 7.77
CA LEU A 633 6.07 14.98 7.59
C LEU A 633 5.51 15.46 6.25
N LEU A 634 5.70 14.70 5.17
CA LEU A 634 5.12 15.00 3.84
C LEU A 634 3.59 14.94 3.85
N MET A 635 2.97 14.02 4.60
CA MET A 635 1.50 13.98 4.77
C MET A 635 0.98 15.22 5.50
N LEU A 636 1.65 15.66 6.57
CA LEU A 636 1.22 16.86 7.32
C LEU A 636 1.35 18.13 6.47
N PHE A 637 2.44 18.25 5.72
CA PHE A 637 2.65 19.39 4.81
C PHE A 637 1.64 19.38 3.64
N ASP A 638 1.24 18.21 3.16
CA ASP A 638 0.20 18.09 2.14
C ASP A 638 -1.16 18.60 2.64
N ARG A 639 -1.55 18.21 3.87
CA ARG A 639 -2.77 18.69 4.54
C ARG A 639 -2.73 20.20 4.74
N PHE A 640 -1.60 20.75 5.21
CA PHE A 640 -1.40 22.19 5.35
C PHE A 640 -1.63 22.95 4.03
N LEU A 641 -1.01 22.50 2.93
CA LEU A 641 -1.19 23.14 1.62
C LEU A 641 -2.64 23.05 1.10
N TYR A 642 -3.34 21.94 1.36
CA TYR A 642 -4.75 21.79 1.02
C TYR A 642 -5.64 22.80 1.76
N ILE A 643 -5.53 22.90 3.09
CA ILE A 643 -6.38 23.79 3.90
C ILE A 643 -6.15 25.27 3.51
N ARG A 644 -4.90 25.63 3.18
CA ARG A 644 -4.54 26.98 2.74
C ARG A 644 -4.91 27.29 1.28
N LYS A 645 -5.29 26.28 0.48
CA LYS A 645 -5.70 26.40 -0.94
C LYS A 645 -4.64 27.04 -1.87
N TYR A 646 -3.36 26.92 -1.53
CA TYR A 646 -2.27 27.58 -2.24
C TYR A 646 -1.80 26.80 -3.48
N ALA A 647 -2.55 26.89 -4.59
CA ALA A 647 -2.26 26.20 -5.85
C ALA A 647 -0.83 26.41 -6.37
N PHE A 648 -0.29 27.63 -6.30
CA PHE A 648 1.10 27.92 -6.70
C PHE A 648 2.13 27.10 -5.90
N VAL A 649 1.95 27.06 -4.57
CA VAL A 649 2.87 26.36 -3.67
C VAL A 649 2.71 24.85 -3.82
N LYS A 650 1.49 24.36 -4.03
CA LYS A 650 1.20 22.95 -4.34
C LYS A 650 1.87 22.51 -5.65
N PHE A 651 1.89 23.35 -6.68
CA PHE A 651 2.62 23.07 -7.94
C PHE A 651 4.14 22.98 -7.72
N ILE A 652 4.75 23.93 -7.00
CA ILE A 652 6.19 23.91 -6.69
C ILE A 652 6.54 22.67 -5.84
N TYR A 653 5.73 22.38 -4.82
CA TYR A 653 5.87 21.20 -3.98
C TYR A 653 5.79 19.90 -4.78
N LEU A 654 4.80 19.77 -5.69
CA LEU A 654 4.70 18.64 -6.61
C LEU A 654 5.96 18.50 -7.49
N ALA A 655 6.44 19.59 -8.09
CA ALA A 655 7.63 19.57 -8.94
C ALA A 655 8.90 19.12 -8.18
N ILE A 656 9.11 19.64 -6.96
CA ILE A 656 10.23 19.25 -6.09
C ILE A 656 10.08 17.79 -5.65
N LEU A 657 8.88 17.37 -5.21
CA LEU A 657 8.66 16.04 -4.67
C LEU A 657 8.76 14.94 -5.74
N VAL A 658 8.27 15.18 -6.97
CA VAL A 658 8.47 14.26 -8.10
C VAL A 658 9.97 14.10 -8.37
N LEU A 659 10.76 15.19 -8.38
CA LEU A 659 12.20 15.13 -8.61
C LEU A 659 12.94 14.38 -7.49
N LEU A 660 12.73 14.76 -6.23
CA LEU A 660 13.43 14.15 -5.09
C LEU A 660 13.06 12.67 -4.93
N PHE A 661 11.80 12.29 -5.15
CA PHE A 661 11.35 10.91 -5.02
C PHE A 661 11.96 9.98 -6.06
N HIS A 662 12.07 10.40 -7.32
CA HIS A 662 12.70 9.57 -8.36
C HIS A 662 14.21 9.42 -8.11
N ILE A 663 14.91 10.47 -7.68
CA ILE A 663 16.33 10.38 -7.27
C ILE A 663 16.48 9.43 -6.06
N PHE A 664 15.61 9.56 -5.06
CA PHE A 664 15.61 8.70 -3.88
C PHE A 664 15.41 7.22 -4.26
N LEU A 665 14.36 6.90 -5.01
CA LEU A 665 13.98 5.50 -5.24
C LEU A 665 14.86 4.78 -6.27
N PHE A 666 15.43 5.48 -7.26
CA PHE A 666 16.24 4.86 -8.32
C PHE A 666 17.76 5.04 -8.14
N VAL A 667 18.22 5.93 -7.25
CA VAL A 667 19.67 6.10 -6.95
C VAL A 667 19.98 5.77 -5.49
N VAL A 668 19.26 6.36 -4.53
CA VAL A 668 19.59 6.23 -3.09
C VAL A 668 19.21 4.84 -2.56
N VAL A 669 18.00 4.34 -2.85
CA VAL A 669 17.54 3.03 -2.36
C VAL A 669 18.40 1.87 -2.92
N PRO A 670 18.74 1.80 -4.22
CA PRO A 670 19.65 0.75 -4.71
C PRO A 670 21.07 0.88 -4.15
N GLY A 671 21.57 2.10 -3.93
CA GLY A 671 22.88 2.32 -3.30
C GLY A 671 22.96 1.91 -1.82
N ILE A 672 21.84 1.99 -1.09
CA ILE A 672 21.74 1.54 0.32
C ILE A 672 21.49 0.04 0.42
N THR A 673 20.55 -0.48 -0.38
CA THR A 673 20.07 -1.86 -0.27
C THR A 673 20.92 -2.86 -1.07
N GLN A 674 21.77 -2.39 -1.98
CA GLN A 674 22.52 -3.20 -2.96
C GLN A 674 21.64 -4.19 -3.75
N ARG A 675 20.35 -3.85 -3.92
CA ARG A 675 19.36 -4.60 -4.70
C ARG A 675 18.85 -3.75 -5.85
N GLU A 676 18.60 -4.39 -6.99
CA GLU A 676 17.98 -3.73 -8.14
C GLU A 676 16.49 -3.46 -7.89
N PHE A 677 15.98 -2.33 -8.39
CA PHE A 677 14.58 -1.94 -8.25
C PHE A 677 13.60 -3.02 -8.77
N VAL A 678 13.92 -3.66 -9.90
CA VAL A 678 13.07 -4.65 -10.59
C VAL A 678 12.82 -5.91 -9.74
N TYR A 679 13.72 -6.25 -8.82
CA TYR A 679 13.57 -7.38 -7.89
C TYR A 679 13.01 -6.95 -6.51
N ASN A 680 12.92 -5.66 -6.22
CA ASN A 680 12.44 -5.14 -4.94
C ASN A 680 10.92 -4.87 -5.00
N ILE A 681 10.12 -5.93 -4.80
CA ILE A 681 8.65 -5.88 -4.88
C ILE A 681 8.02 -4.75 -4.02
N PRO A 682 8.44 -4.52 -2.75
CA PRO A 682 7.99 -3.35 -2.00
C PRO A 682 8.32 -1.99 -2.62
N ALA A 683 9.50 -1.82 -3.21
CA ALA A 683 9.84 -0.57 -3.91
C ALA A 683 8.94 -0.35 -5.15
N ILE A 684 8.54 -1.43 -5.84
CA ILE A 684 7.58 -1.38 -6.95
C ILE A 684 6.20 -0.92 -6.47
N PHE A 685 5.67 -1.47 -5.36
CA PHE A 685 4.40 -1.00 -4.79
C PHE A 685 4.47 0.45 -4.29
N LEU A 686 5.55 0.83 -3.63
CA LEU A 686 5.80 2.20 -3.15
C LEU A 686 5.79 3.19 -4.33
N TYR A 687 6.44 2.84 -5.45
CA TYR A 687 6.41 3.62 -6.68
C TYR A 687 5.00 3.74 -7.28
N ILE A 688 4.24 2.64 -7.37
CA ILE A 688 2.88 2.64 -7.93
C ILE A 688 1.96 3.59 -7.16
N PHE A 689 1.91 3.49 -5.82
CA PHE A 689 1.05 4.35 -5.01
C PHE A 689 1.51 5.80 -5.03
N GLN A 690 2.82 6.07 -5.05
CA GLN A 690 3.33 7.44 -5.18
C GLN A 690 3.03 8.05 -6.55
N CYS A 691 3.09 7.28 -7.65
CA CYS A 691 2.65 7.72 -8.97
C CYS A 691 1.15 8.03 -9.03
N MET A 692 0.32 7.25 -8.33
CA MET A 692 -1.11 7.56 -8.19
C MET A 692 -1.32 8.87 -7.42
N TYR A 693 -0.61 9.07 -6.29
CA TYR A 693 -0.59 10.33 -5.55
C TYR A 693 -0.14 11.53 -6.43
N PHE A 694 0.94 11.38 -7.22
CA PHE A 694 1.40 12.44 -8.13
C PHE A 694 0.36 12.77 -9.21
N GLY A 695 -0.32 11.76 -9.76
CA GLY A 695 -1.39 11.96 -10.73
C GLY A 695 -2.60 12.70 -10.14
N LEU A 696 -3.04 12.31 -8.94
CA LEU A 696 -4.13 12.96 -8.22
C LEU A 696 -3.77 14.39 -7.79
N SER A 697 -2.53 14.63 -7.33
CA SER A 697 -2.05 15.97 -7.00
C SER A 697 -1.91 16.86 -8.23
N ALA A 698 -1.48 16.33 -9.38
CA ALA A 698 -1.46 17.08 -10.64
C ALA A 698 -2.90 17.44 -11.10
N TYR A 699 -3.83 16.49 -11.01
CA TYR A 699 -5.24 16.74 -11.29
C TYR A 699 -5.84 17.82 -10.38
N GLN A 700 -5.58 17.76 -9.07
CA GLN A 700 -6.03 18.76 -8.09
C GLN A 700 -5.47 20.16 -8.38
N VAL A 701 -4.19 20.27 -8.77
CA VAL A 701 -3.59 21.55 -9.18
C VAL A 701 -4.21 22.07 -10.48
N ARG A 702 -4.53 21.19 -11.44
CA ARG A 702 -5.15 21.55 -12.73
C ARG A 702 -6.61 22.04 -12.58
N CYS A 703 -7.39 21.42 -11.72
CA CYS A 703 -8.80 21.80 -11.52
C CYS A 703 -8.96 22.94 -10.49
N GLY A 704 -7.96 23.18 -9.63
CA GLY A 704 -8.04 24.15 -8.54
C GLY A 704 -8.70 23.55 -7.29
N TYR A 705 -8.94 24.40 -6.28
CA TYR A 705 -9.53 23.99 -4.99
C TYR A 705 -11.00 24.41 -4.89
N PRO A 706 -11.89 23.58 -4.32
CA PRO A 706 -13.28 23.95 -4.07
C PRO A 706 -13.38 25.12 -3.09
N THR A 707 -14.49 25.86 -3.14
CA THR A 707 -14.79 26.94 -2.19
C THR A 707 -14.97 26.41 -0.75
N ARG A 708 -15.38 25.15 -0.59
CA ARG A 708 -15.72 24.51 0.69
C ARG A 708 -14.84 23.28 0.94
N ILE A 709 -14.29 23.15 2.15
CA ILE A 709 -13.28 22.12 2.51
C ILE A 709 -13.33 21.66 3.98
N LEU A 710 -14.10 22.33 4.84
CA LEU A 710 -14.01 22.12 6.29
C LEU A 710 -14.74 20.86 6.77
N VAL A 711 -15.88 20.53 6.15
CA VAL A 711 -16.69 19.36 6.48
C VAL A 711 -15.96 18.07 6.07
N ASN A 712 -16.06 17.01 6.88
CA ASN A 712 -15.44 15.72 6.58
C ASN A 712 -16.08 15.05 5.34
N PHE A 713 -15.29 14.34 4.54
CA PHE A 713 -15.77 13.77 3.27
C PHE A 713 -16.74 12.59 3.47
N LEU A 714 -16.54 11.80 4.54
CA LEU A 714 -17.44 10.69 4.89
C LEU A 714 -18.79 11.17 5.44
N THR A 715 -18.87 12.39 5.99
CA THR A 715 -20.07 12.88 6.69
C THR A 715 -21.06 13.59 5.77
N LYS A 716 -20.91 13.42 4.44
CA LYS A 716 -21.81 13.93 3.40
C LYS A 716 -23.09 13.10 3.25
N ASN A 717 -23.01 11.78 3.45
CA ASN A 717 -24.12 10.83 3.27
C ASN A 717 -24.50 10.23 4.63
N TYR A 718 -25.80 10.03 4.89
CA TYR A 718 -26.30 9.56 6.19
C TYR A 718 -26.64 8.05 6.18
N THR A 719 -25.65 7.20 5.86
CA THR A 719 -25.84 5.74 5.75
C THR A 719 -25.11 4.98 6.86
N ILE A 720 -25.56 3.75 7.17
CA ILE A 720 -24.84 2.84 8.08
C ILE A 720 -23.39 2.64 7.61
N THR A 721 -23.17 2.51 6.30
CA THR A 721 -21.83 2.35 5.72
C THR A 721 -20.93 3.55 5.96
N SER A 722 -21.45 4.78 5.90
CA SER A 722 -20.68 5.99 6.24
C SER A 722 -20.35 6.06 7.73
N ALA A 723 -21.26 5.64 8.62
CA ALA A 723 -21.03 5.58 10.06
C ALA A 723 -19.95 4.55 10.43
N ILE A 724 -20.02 3.33 9.86
CA ILE A 724 -19.00 2.29 10.07
C ILE A 724 -17.63 2.74 9.55
N LEU A 725 -17.56 3.38 8.38
CA LEU A 725 -16.30 3.93 7.85
C LEU A 725 -15.75 5.08 8.71
N PHE A 726 -16.62 5.93 9.26
CA PHE A 726 -16.21 7.02 10.14
C PHE A 726 -15.75 6.52 11.51
N GLN A 727 -16.43 5.54 12.10
CA GLN A 727 -15.96 4.81 13.30
C GLN A 727 -14.65 4.08 13.03
N GLY A 728 -14.48 3.51 11.83
CA GLY A 728 -13.21 2.93 11.39
C GLY A 728 -12.05 3.94 11.36
N ILE A 729 -12.31 5.20 11.01
CA ILE A 729 -11.33 6.29 11.11
C ILE A 729 -11.11 6.72 12.57
N GLN A 730 -12.14 6.74 13.42
CA GLN A 730 -12.01 7.00 14.86
C GLN A 730 -11.16 5.93 15.58
N ALA A 731 -11.13 4.70 15.07
CA ALA A 731 -10.32 3.62 15.61
C ALA A 731 -8.82 3.70 15.26
N ILE A 732 -8.40 4.60 14.34
CA ILE A 732 -6.99 4.79 13.99
C ILE A 732 -6.36 5.79 14.97
N PRO A 733 -5.41 5.38 15.82
CA PRO A 733 -4.87 6.23 16.88
C PRO A 733 -4.12 7.44 16.32
N PHE A 734 -4.24 8.58 17.00
CA PHE A 734 -3.65 9.89 16.65
C PHE A 734 -4.15 10.52 15.34
N LEU A 735 -4.92 9.82 14.50
CA LEU A 735 -5.30 10.33 13.17
C LEU A 735 -6.29 11.49 13.25
N LEU A 736 -7.31 11.40 14.10
CA LEU A 736 -8.31 12.45 14.24
C LEU A 736 -7.82 13.59 15.13
N GLU A 737 -7.04 13.29 16.15
CA GLU A 737 -6.43 14.26 17.05
C GLU A 737 -5.47 15.17 16.28
N LEU A 738 -4.57 14.57 15.49
CA LEU A 738 -3.64 15.30 14.63
C LEU A 738 -4.35 16.08 13.53
N ARG A 739 -5.42 15.51 12.94
CA ARG A 739 -6.28 16.24 12.00
C ARG A 739 -6.92 17.46 12.66
N SER A 740 -7.61 17.30 13.79
CA SER A 740 -8.32 18.40 14.46
C SER A 740 -7.38 19.52 14.87
N VAL A 741 -6.17 19.19 15.33
CA VAL A 741 -5.13 20.19 15.63
C VAL A 741 -4.63 20.89 14.36
N LEU A 742 -4.38 20.17 13.26
CA LEU A 742 -3.95 20.78 11.99
C LEU A 742 -5.05 21.66 11.37
N ASP A 743 -6.30 21.19 11.38
CA ASP A 743 -7.45 21.93 10.85
C ASP A 743 -7.70 23.21 11.68
N TRP A 744 -7.51 23.16 13.00
CA TRP A 744 -7.50 24.36 13.87
C TRP A 744 -6.34 25.32 13.54
N VAL A 745 -5.08 24.85 13.50
CA VAL A 745 -3.89 25.69 13.23
C VAL A 745 -3.94 26.37 11.86
N CYS A 746 -4.50 25.72 10.84
CA CYS A 746 -4.47 26.21 9.47
C CYS A 746 -5.59 27.20 9.13
N THR A 747 -6.73 27.12 9.83
CA THR A 747 -7.92 27.92 9.56
C THR A 747 -7.92 29.26 10.30
N LYS A 748 -8.89 30.13 9.99
CA LYS A 748 -9.17 31.33 10.77
C LYS A 748 -10.46 31.10 11.55
N THR A 749 -10.33 31.08 12.87
CA THR A 749 -11.39 30.90 13.87
C THR A 749 -11.01 31.73 15.08
N THR A 750 -11.97 32.13 15.91
CA THR A 750 -11.69 32.70 17.24
C THR A 750 -11.68 31.64 18.35
N LEU A 751 -12.15 30.42 18.08
CA LEU A 751 -12.25 29.36 19.08
C LEU A 751 -10.88 28.86 19.53
N SER A 752 -10.71 28.74 20.86
CA SER A 752 -9.57 28.03 21.45
C SER A 752 -9.56 26.54 21.05
N LEU A 753 -8.39 25.89 21.09
CA LEU A 753 -8.28 24.46 20.76
C LEU A 753 -9.23 23.57 21.59
N ASN A 754 -9.46 23.88 22.87
CA ASN A 754 -10.41 23.16 23.72
C ASN A 754 -11.87 23.35 23.25
N HIS A 755 -12.23 24.55 22.78
CA HIS A 755 -13.55 24.85 22.22
C HIS A 755 -13.74 24.20 20.84
N TRP A 756 -12.69 24.17 20.01
CA TRP A 756 -12.67 23.44 18.75
C TRP A 756 -12.89 21.93 18.96
N LEU A 757 -12.10 21.29 19.83
CA LEU A 757 -12.19 19.85 20.08
C LEU A 757 -13.56 19.43 20.61
N LYS A 758 -14.19 20.23 21.48
CA LYS A 758 -15.57 20.01 21.93
C LYS A 758 -16.59 20.07 20.79
N MET A 759 -16.42 21.01 19.86
CA MET A 759 -17.32 21.16 18.70
C MET A 759 -17.17 19.98 17.72
N GLU A 760 -15.94 19.54 17.45
CA GLU A 760 -15.66 18.37 16.62
C GLU A 760 -16.20 17.06 17.25
N ASP A 761 -16.06 16.85 18.56
CA ASP A 761 -16.62 15.69 19.27
C ASP A 761 -18.16 15.69 19.25
N ILE A 762 -18.78 16.83 19.55
CA ILE A 762 -20.24 17.02 19.42
C ILE A 762 -20.70 16.69 17.99
N TYR A 763 -20.01 17.20 16.96
CA TYR A 763 -20.34 16.94 15.56
C TYR A 763 -20.18 15.45 15.19
N ALA A 764 -19.09 14.81 15.63
CA ALA A 764 -18.80 13.40 15.36
C ALA A 764 -19.87 12.47 15.96
N ASN A 765 -20.25 12.68 17.22
CA ASN A 765 -21.28 11.88 17.88
C ASN A 765 -22.67 12.15 17.27
N THR A 766 -23.01 13.43 17.02
CA THR A 766 -24.27 13.83 16.35
C THR A 766 -24.42 13.20 14.95
N PHE A 767 -23.33 13.11 14.17
CA PHE A 767 -23.33 12.46 12.85
C PHE A 767 -23.60 10.96 12.95
N ILE A 768 -22.91 10.25 13.85
CA ILE A 768 -23.10 8.80 14.07
C ILE A 768 -24.57 8.53 14.46
N LEU A 769 -25.13 9.34 15.36
CA LEU A 769 -26.54 9.24 15.75
C LEU A 769 -27.50 9.50 14.58
N LYS A 770 -27.26 10.50 13.72
CA LYS A 770 -28.10 10.72 12.52
C LYS A 770 -28.12 9.49 11.63
N CYS A 771 -26.98 8.84 11.40
CA CYS A 771 -26.91 7.62 10.58
C CYS A 771 -27.69 6.43 11.20
N TRP A 772 -27.62 6.25 12.52
CA TRP A 772 -28.42 5.22 13.21
C TRP A 772 -29.93 5.52 13.16
N ARG A 773 -30.36 6.74 13.50
CA ARG A 773 -31.79 7.11 13.41
C ARG A 773 -32.34 7.07 11.98
N ASN A 774 -31.49 7.35 10.98
CA ASN A 774 -31.87 7.19 9.56
C ASN A 774 -32.01 5.70 9.18
N SER A 775 -31.16 4.82 9.70
CA SER A 775 -31.30 3.37 9.55
C SER A 775 -32.59 2.85 10.20
N GLU A 776 -32.94 3.32 11.39
CA GLU A 776 -34.20 2.97 12.08
C GLU A 776 -35.44 3.47 11.31
N LYS A 777 -35.35 4.65 10.67
CA LYS A 777 -36.39 5.20 9.77
C LYS A 777 -36.61 4.34 8.51
N TYR A 778 -35.54 3.83 7.89
CA TYR A 778 -35.64 3.00 6.69
C TYR A 778 -35.95 1.52 6.95
N TYR A 779 -35.54 0.98 8.10
CA TYR A 779 -35.76 -0.42 8.51
C TYR A 779 -36.52 -0.49 9.84
N PRO A 780 -37.76 0.04 9.90
CA PRO A 780 -38.54 0.13 11.13
C PRO A 780 -38.89 -1.27 11.65
N HIS A 781 -38.59 -1.52 12.93
CA HIS A 781 -38.96 -2.75 13.60
C HIS A 781 -40.34 -2.58 14.26
N PRO A 782 -41.34 -3.45 13.98
CA PRO A 782 -42.66 -3.34 14.58
C PRO A 782 -42.62 -3.59 16.08
N ARG A 783 -43.40 -2.79 16.83
CA ARG A 783 -43.42 -2.82 18.30
C ARG A 783 -43.85 -4.18 18.82
N GLY A 784 -43.04 -4.76 19.72
CA GLY A 784 -43.39 -5.98 20.46
C GLY A 784 -42.97 -7.31 19.82
N LEU A 785 -42.45 -7.32 18.58
CA LEU A 785 -41.87 -8.53 18.00
C LEU A 785 -40.48 -8.84 18.59
N HIS A 786 -40.11 -10.11 18.56
CA HIS A 786 -38.79 -10.56 18.99
C HIS A 786 -37.73 -10.24 17.93
N TYR A 787 -36.58 -9.71 18.35
CA TYR A 787 -35.46 -9.47 17.44
C TYR A 787 -34.86 -10.79 16.89
N TRP A 788 -34.48 -10.78 15.60
CA TRP A 788 -34.12 -11.97 14.80
C TRP A 788 -33.03 -12.83 15.46
N THR A 789 -33.34 -14.12 15.61
CA THR A 789 -32.49 -15.09 16.33
C THR A 789 -31.08 -15.19 15.77
N THR A 790 -30.88 -15.31 14.46
CA THR A 790 -29.52 -15.47 13.89
C THR A 790 -28.66 -14.23 14.11
N SER A 791 -29.24 -13.02 14.08
CA SER A 791 -28.52 -11.77 14.36
C SER A 791 -27.98 -11.75 15.81
N LYS A 792 -28.79 -12.22 16.77
CA LYS A 792 -28.33 -12.41 18.16
C LYS A 792 -27.18 -13.41 18.26
N TRP A 793 -27.30 -14.57 17.60
CA TRP A 793 -26.25 -15.60 17.61
C TRP A 793 -24.98 -15.15 16.85
N LEU A 794 -25.10 -14.35 15.81
CA LEU A 794 -23.96 -13.84 15.04
C LEU A 794 -23.21 -12.76 15.83
N ILE A 795 -23.90 -11.71 16.29
CA ILE A 795 -23.26 -10.60 17.01
C ILE A 795 -22.81 -11.05 18.41
N GLY A 796 -23.70 -11.71 19.16
CA GLY A 796 -23.41 -12.21 20.50
C GLY A 796 -22.39 -13.36 20.49
N GLY A 797 -22.51 -14.30 19.54
CA GLY A 797 -21.56 -15.40 19.38
C GLY A 797 -20.18 -14.93 18.95
N LEU A 798 -20.08 -13.92 18.06
CA LEU A 798 -18.80 -13.31 17.70
C LEU A 798 -18.16 -12.60 18.91
N LEU A 799 -18.94 -11.89 19.72
CA LEU A 799 -18.43 -11.22 20.93
C LEU A 799 -17.96 -12.24 21.99
N VAL A 800 -18.69 -13.33 22.19
CA VAL A 800 -18.29 -14.44 23.08
C VAL A 800 -17.04 -15.15 22.54
N ALA A 801 -16.97 -15.43 21.24
CA ALA A 801 -15.80 -16.04 20.61
C ALA A 801 -14.55 -15.15 20.70
N LEU A 802 -14.70 -13.83 20.56
CA LEU A 802 -13.64 -12.85 20.76
C LEU A 802 -13.15 -12.84 22.21
N LEU A 803 -14.06 -12.87 23.18
CA LEU A 803 -13.72 -12.90 24.62
C LEU A 803 -13.03 -14.21 25.02
N ILE A 804 -13.49 -15.36 24.51
CA ILE A 804 -12.80 -16.65 24.64
C ILE A 804 -11.41 -16.57 23.99
N GLY A 805 -11.32 -15.98 22.79
CA GLY A 805 -10.06 -15.73 22.09
C GLY A 805 -9.06 -14.94 22.95
N VAL A 806 -9.47 -13.82 23.55
CA VAL A 806 -8.62 -13.00 24.44
C VAL A 806 -8.09 -13.79 25.64
N ILE A 807 -8.89 -14.69 26.21
CA ILE A 807 -8.52 -15.49 27.40
C ILE A 807 -7.59 -16.66 27.04
N TRP A 808 -7.81 -17.32 25.90
CA TRP A 808 -7.11 -18.56 25.54
C TRP A 808 -5.96 -18.38 24.54
N PHE A 809 -6.01 -17.37 23.66
CA PHE A 809 -4.94 -17.09 22.70
C PHE A 809 -3.55 -16.95 23.35
N PRO A 810 -3.37 -16.24 24.48
CA PRO A 810 -2.05 -16.15 25.12
C PRO A 810 -1.52 -17.50 25.62
N LEU A 811 -2.41 -18.39 26.09
CA LEU A 811 -2.02 -19.73 26.56
C LEU A 811 -1.59 -20.61 25.38
N LEU A 812 -2.35 -20.59 24.28
CA LEU A 812 -2.01 -21.29 23.04
C LEU A 812 -0.70 -20.75 22.46
N PHE A 813 -0.52 -19.43 22.41
CA PHE A 813 0.70 -18.78 21.92
C PHE A 813 1.93 -19.16 22.75
N MET A 814 1.81 -19.24 24.08
CA MET A 814 2.88 -19.74 24.95
C MET A 814 3.19 -21.23 24.74
N SER A 815 2.19 -22.07 24.44
CA SER A 815 2.42 -23.48 24.11
C SER A 815 3.19 -23.66 22.78
N PHE A 816 2.94 -22.79 21.79
CA PHE A 816 3.74 -22.74 20.56
C PHE A 816 5.17 -22.21 20.79
N ILE A 817 5.35 -21.20 21.65
CA ILE A 817 6.69 -20.71 22.03
C ILE A 817 7.51 -21.84 22.67
N ASN A 818 6.88 -22.65 23.54
CA ASN A 818 7.57 -23.74 24.24
C ASN A 818 8.01 -24.92 23.36
N SER A 819 7.67 -24.98 22.06
CA SER A 819 8.27 -25.95 21.14
C SER A 819 9.62 -25.50 20.55
N SER A 820 10.09 -24.29 20.89
CA SER A 820 11.26 -23.64 20.26
C SER A 820 12.55 -23.68 21.10
N TYR A 821 12.65 -24.57 22.10
CA TYR A 821 13.90 -24.79 22.84
C TYR A 821 14.91 -25.57 22.00
N ILE A 822 16.20 -25.26 22.13
CA ILE A 822 17.26 -25.76 21.26
C ILE A 822 18.19 -26.70 22.05
N TYR A 823 18.58 -27.82 21.44
CA TYR A 823 19.61 -28.69 21.99
C TYR A 823 20.99 -28.05 21.78
N SER A 824 21.65 -27.70 22.88
CA SER A 824 23.01 -27.16 22.89
C SER A 824 23.84 -27.95 23.91
N PRO A 825 24.57 -29.00 23.47
CA PRO A 825 25.53 -29.70 24.32
C PRO A 825 26.74 -28.80 24.64
N PRO A 826 27.48 -29.06 25.72
CA PRO A 826 28.75 -28.37 25.96
C PRO A 826 29.78 -28.75 24.87
N SER A 827 30.55 -27.76 24.39
CA SER A 827 31.67 -27.97 23.47
C SER A 827 33.00 -28.19 24.20
N GLU A 828 33.10 -27.67 25.43
CA GLU A 828 34.22 -27.87 26.35
C GLU A 828 33.67 -28.09 27.77
N ALA A 829 34.30 -28.98 28.53
CA ALA A 829 34.14 -29.04 29.97
C ALA A 829 35.50 -28.89 30.67
N THR A 830 35.56 -28.14 31.76
CA THR A 830 36.79 -27.94 32.53
C THR A 830 36.55 -28.27 34.00
N PHE A 831 37.48 -29.01 34.57
CA PHE A 831 37.41 -29.55 35.92
C PHE A 831 38.63 -29.07 36.68
N THR A 832 38.42 -28.53 37.88
CA THR A 832 39.51 -28.02 38.73
C THR A 832 39.35 -28.45 40.18
N LEU A 833 40.45 -28.92 40.77
CA LEU A 833 40.56 -29.17 42.20
C LEU A 833 41.46 -28.12 42.83
N THR A 834 40.87 -27.31 43.71
CA THR A 834 41.57 -26.29 44.50
C THR A 834 41.53 -26.64 45.99
N LEU A 835 42.52 -26.17 46.75
CA LEU A 835 42.65 -26.42 48.17
C LEU A 835 42.81 -25.08 48.89
N GLY A 836 41.82 -24.70 49.71
CA GLY A 836 41.74 -23.36 50.28
C GLY A 836 41.66 -22.27 49.19
N GLY A 837 42.55 -21.29 49.27
CA GLY A 837 42.77 -20.25 48.24
C GLY A 837 44.05 -20.45 47.42
N TYR A 838 44.68 -21.62 47.51
CA TYR A 838 45.95 -21.91 46.82
C TYR A 838 45.72 -22.31 45.34
N GLN A 839 46.81 -22.29 44.56
CA GLN A 839 46.82 -22.72 43.16
C GLN A 839 46.18 -24.13 43.01
N PRO A 840 45.33 -24.37 41.98
CA PRO A 840 44.73 -25.67 41.74
C PRO A 840 45.78 -26.77 41.72
N LEU A 841 45.48 -27.87 42.43
CA LEU A 841 46.27 -29.09 42.40
C LEU A 841 46.10 -29.76 41.03
N PHE A 842 44.85 -29.85 40.58
CA PHE A 842 44.47 -30.45 39.31
C PHE A 842 43.60 -29.48 38.51
N LYS A 843 43.92 -29.37 37.21
CA LYS A 843 43.08 -28.76 36.18
C LYS A 843 43.13 -29.63 34.93
N VAL A 844 41.97 -29.91 34.33
CA VAL A 844 41.83 -30.57 33.02
C VAL A 844 40.73 -29.87 32.21
N THR A 845 40.90 -29.85 30.89
CA THR A 845 40.01 -29.24 29.90
C THR A 845 39.68 -30.30 28.84
N THR A 846 38.49 -30.89 28.90
CA THR A 846 38.06 -31.98 28.01
C THR A 846 37.40 -31.41 26.75
N GLN A 847 38.02 -31.68 25.61
CA GLN A 847 37.53 -31.29 24.27
C GLN A 847 36.53 -32.31 23.71
N GLN A 848 35.81 -31.93 22.65
CA GLN A 848 34.73 -32.71 22.01
C GLN A 848 34.99 -34.22 21.81
N GLN A 849 36.23 -34.65 21.53
CA GLN A 849 36.57 -36.08 21.38
C GLN A 849 36.34 -36.93 22.64
N PHE A 850 36.33 -36.30 23.82
CA PHE A 850 36.05 -36.92 25.13
C PHE A 850 34.61 -36.63 25.64
N LEU A 851 33.76 -36.05 24.78
CA LEU A 851 32.38 -35.66 25.08
C LEU A 851 31.41 -36.50 24.23
N GLN A 852 31.16 -37.75 24.66
CA GLN A 852 30.43 -38.74 23.87
C GLN A 852 28.93 -38.76 24.23
N THR A 853 28.04 -38.52 23.26
CA THR A 853 26.59 -38.71 23.44
C THR A 853 26.26 -40.20 23.57
N LEU A 854 25.60 -40.60 24.65
CA LEU A 854 25.34 -42.01 24.93
C LEU A 854 24.22 -42.58 24.04
N SER A 855 24.46 -43.76 23.47
CA SER A 855 23.43 -44.47 22.70
C SER A 855 22.33 -45.02 23.62
N GLN A 856 21.15 -45.31 23.06
CA GLN A 856 20.08 -45.94 23.84
C GLN A 856 20.46 -47.34 24.36
N GLU A 857 21.39 -48.03 23.70
CA GLU A 857 21.97 -49.29 24.19
C GLU A 857 22.85 -49.05 25.42
N SER A 858 23.71 -48.02 25.40
CA SER A 858 24.50 -47.58 26.56
C SER A 858 23.61 -47.15 27.72
N ILE A 859 22.55 -46.37 27.48
CA ILE A 859 21.59 -45.96 28.52
C ILE A 859 20.89 -47.17 29.14
N ASN A 860 20.48 -48.14 28.31
CA ASN A 860 19.91 -49.41 28.78
C ASN A 860 20.94 -50.32 29.47
N ALA A 861 22.24 -50.13 29.27
CA ALA A 861 23.29 -50.80 30.03
C ALA A 861 23.42 -50.20 31.44
N ILE A 862 23.30 -48.87 31.59
CA ILE A 862 23.27 -48.22 32.92
C ILE A 862 22.08 -48.73 33.74
N THR A 863 20.86 -48.76 33.18
CA THR A 863 19.67 -49.18 33.96
C THR A 863 19.62 -50.67 34.28
N LYS A 864 20.32 -51.52 33.51
CA LYS A 864 20.37 -52.98 33.74
C LYS A 864 21.54 -53.45 34.60
N SER A 865 22.51 -52.59 34.92
CA SER A 865 23.74 -52.99 35.61
C SER A 865 23.77 -52.54 37.06
N ASN A 866 23.64 -53.50 37.98
CA ASN A 866 23.81 -53.29 39.42
C ASN A 866 25.31 -53.13 39.76
N HIS A 867 25.95 -52.06 39.28
CA HIS A 867 27.39 -51.83 39.41
C HIS A 867 27.85 -51.21 40.74
N SER A 868 26.93 -50.85 41.65
CA SER A 868 27.29 -50.55 43.04
C SER A 868 26.15 -50.85 44.01
N ASP A 869 26.49 -51.16 45.27
CA ASP A 869 25.52 -51.36 46.37
C ASP A 869 24.70 -50.11 46.73
N ASN A 870 24.99 -48.96 46.11
CA ASN A 870 24.40 -47.64 46.40
C ASN A 870 23.39 -47.18 45.34
N TRP A 871 23.22 -47.88 44.22
CA TRP A 871 22.43 -47.41 43.08
C TRP A 871 21.09 -48.14 42.96
N ASP A 872 19.99 -47.39 43.11
CA ASP A 872 18.63 -47.87 42.90
C ASP A 872 18.25 -47.74 41.42
N ALA A 873 18.26 -48.86 40.69
CA ALA A 873 17.98 -48.90 39.26
C ALA A 873 16.61 -48.28 38.89
N SER A 874 15.60 -48.35 39.77
CA SER A 874 14.29 -47.75 39.51
C SER A 874 14.33 -46.22 39.47
N LYS A 875 15.18 -45.60 40.32
CA LYS A 875 15.40 -44.15 40.33
C LYS A 875 16.27 -43.71 39.15
N VAL A 876 17.24 -44.54 38.74
CA VAL A 876 18.07 -44.28 37.55
C VAL A 876 17.23 -44.33 36.27
N GLU A 877 16.32 -45.29 36.14
CA GLU A 877 15.44 -45.37 34.97
C GLU A 877 14.47 -44.19 34.91
N HIS A 878 13.68 -43.94 35.97
CA HIS A 878 12.76 -42.79 36.04
C HIS A 878 13.50 -41.45 35.87
N GLY A 879 14.71 -41.33 36.43
CA GLY A 879 15.55 -40.13 36.32
C GLY A 879 16.12 -39.88 34.93
N PHE A 880 16.05 -40.86 34.02
CA PHE A 880 16.49 -40.75 32.64
C PHE A 880 15.33 -40.65 31.63
N GLU A 881 14.08 -40.94 31.97
CA GLU A 881 12.96 -40.96 31.00
C GLU A 881 12.84 -39.65 30.19
N ASP A 882 12.92 -38.50 30.87
CA ASP A 882 12.90 -37.15 30.25
C ASP A 882 14.02 -36.91 29.22
N TYR A 883 15.15 -37.62 29.35
CA TYR A 883 16.35 -37.48 28.52
C TYR A 883 16.54 -38.66 27.53
N LYS A 884 15.86 -39.79 27.75
CA LYS A 884 16.01 -41.06 27.02
C LYS A 884 15.38 -41.04 25.62
N MET A 885 14.37 -40.20 25.40
CA MET A 885 13.77 -39.96 24.07
C MET A 885 14.49 -38.87 23.25
N THR A 886 15.31 -38.02 23.90
CA THR A 886 15.85 -36.80 23.28
C THR A 886 17.32 -36.93 22.87
N GLY A 887 18.05 -37.89 23.44
CA GLY A 887 19.49 -38.09 23.17
C GLY A 887 20.38 -37.11 23.95
N ASN A 888 19.82 -36.44 24.95
CA ASN A 888 20.46 -35.37 25.71
C ASN A 888 21.44 -35.85 26.82
N ILE A 889 21.79 -37.14 26.84
CA ILE A 889 22.70 -37.74 27.84
C ILE A 889 24.09 -37.89 27.22
N MET A 890 25.11 -37.36 27.89
CA MET A 890 26.51 -37.37 27.45
C MET A 890 27.39 -37.97 28.53
N SER A 891 28.32 -38.85 28.17
CA SER A 891 29.47 -39.18 29.03
C SER A 891 30.62 -38.22 28.74
N VAL A 892 31.24 -37.73 29.81
CA VAL A 892 32.41 -36.85 29.79
C VAL A 892 33.57 -37.59 30.44
N GLU A 893 34.53 -37.98 29.59
CA GLU A 893 35.77 -38.64 30.01
C GLU A 893 36.81 -37.56 30.38
N VAL A 894 37.30 -37.61 31.63
CA VAL A 894 38.29 -36.67 32.15
C VAL A 894 39.60 -37.42 32.39
N LEU A 895 40.66 -37.00 31.69
CA LEU A 895 41.99 -37.59 31.79
C LEU A 895 42.51 -37.57 33.23
N SER A 896 43.12 -38.67 33.69
CA SER A 896 43.59 -38.81 35.08
C SER A 896 44.64 -37.77 35.49
N ASN A 897 45.49 -37.34 34.56
CA ASN A 897 46.60 -36.41 34.79
C ASN A 897 46.20 -34.96 34.48
N SER A 898 46.61 -34.01 35.32
CA SER A 898 46.35 -32.59 35.07
C SER A 898 47.00 -32.09 33.78
N SER A 899 46.29 -31.29 32.99
CA SER A 899 46.84 -30.59 31.81
C SER A 899 47.72 -29.38 32.16
N SER A 900 47.97 -29.12 33.45
CA SER A 900 48.83 -28.04 33.93
C SER A 900 49.77 -28.51 35.04
N ILE A 901 51.03 -28.10 34.95
CA ILE A 901 52.05 -28.28 35.99
C ILE A 901 51.67 -27.51 37.26
N TRP A 902 51.96 -28.06 38.44
CA TRP A 902 51.70 -27.43 39.73
C TRP A 902 52.81 -26.43 40.10
N THR A 903 52.81 -25.26 39.46
CA THR A 903 53.83 -24.20 39.60
C THR A 903 53.74 -23.39 40.90
N ILE A 904 53.38 -24.01 42.02
CA ILE A 904 53.22 -23.35 43.32
C ILE A 904 54.55 -22.74 43.79
N SER A 905 54.53 -21.47 44.21
CA SER A 905 55.76 -20.82 44.70
C SER A 905 56.28 -21.51 45.98
N PRO A 906 57.60 -21.63 46.19
CA PRO A 906 58.16 -22.21 47.41
C PRO A 906 57.61 -21.64 48.73
N PRO A 907 57.43 -20.31 48.92
CA PRO A 907 56.77 -19.80 50.12
C PRO A 907 55.28 -20.19 50.19
N SER A 908 54.53 -20.17 49.08
CA SER A 908 53.13 -20.65 49.07
C SER A 908 53.02 -22.14 49.42
N ARG A 909 53.98 -22.97 48.97
CA ARG A 909 54.09 -24.40 49.30
C ARG A 909 54.35 -24.62 50.79
N ALA A 910 55.19 -23.78 51.40
CA ALA A 910 55.44 -23.79 52.84
C ALA A 910 54.22 -23.31 53.67
N PHE A 911 53.54 -22.23 53.24
CA PHE A 911 52.31 -21.77 53.87
C PHE A 911 51.20 -22.84 53.79
N LEU A 912 51.00 -23.50 52.65
CA LEU A 912 50.02 -24.58 52.50
C LEU A 912 50.29 -25.75 53.47
N ILE A 913 51.55 -26.17 53.64
CA ILE A 913 51.93 -27.21 54.60
C ILE A 913 51.63 -26.79 56.05
N ASN A 914 51.82 -25.51 56.38
CA ASN A 914 51.53 -24.98 57.71
C ASN A 914 50.02 -24.84 57.95
N ASP A 915 49.26 -24.35 56.96
CA ASP A 915 47.80 -24.20 57.04
C ASP A 915 47.09 -25.56 57.22
N LEU A 916 47.53 -26.59 56.49
CA LEU A 916 47.01 -27.96 56.64
C LEU A 916 47.17 -28.49 58.07
N LYS A 917 48.28 -28.15 58.72
CA LYS A 917 48.60 -28.49 60.13
C LYS A 917 48.03 -27.51 61.15
N SER A 918 47.44 -26.40 60.70
CA SER A 918 46.85 -25.39 61.59
C SER A 918 45.46 -25.80 62.08
N ASN A 919 45.00 -25.17 63.16
CA ASN A 919 43.64 -25.34 63.68
C ASN A 919 42.56 -24.65 62.81
N SER A 920 42.92 -23.96 61.72
CA SER A 920 41.93 -23.33 60.81
C SER A 920 41.26 -24.39 59.92
N SER A 921 40.00 -24.18 59.51
CA SER A 921 39.26 -25.07 58.60
C SER A 921 39.60 -24.80 57.13
N ILE A 922 40.15 -25.78 56.40
CA ILE A 922 40.48 -25.65 54.97
C ILE A 922 39.46 -26.41 54.12
N SER A 923 38.91 -25.76 53.09
CA SER A 923 38.00 -26.40 52.14
C SER A 923 38.76 -26.95 50.93
N LEU A 924 38.62 -28.24 50.66
CA LEU A 924 38.90 -28.79 49.33
C LEU A 924 37.72 -28.46 48.41
N ARG A 925 37.99 -27.98 47.19
CA ARG A 925 36.96 -27.47 46.26
C ARG A 925 37.13 -28.09 44.89
N PHE A 926 36.17 -28.92 44.48
CA PHE A 926 36.09 -29.44 43.11
C PHE A 926 35.07 -28.62 42.32
N GLN A 927 35.54 -27.94 41.26
CA GLN A 927 34.74 -27.06 40.42
C GLN A 927 34.55 -27.65 39.02
N TYR A 928 33.30 -27.61 38.58
CA TYR A 928 32.83 -27.93 37.24
C TYR A 928 32.61 -26.62 36.47
N VAL A 929 33.03 -26.56 35.21
CA VAL A 929 32.68 -25.48 34.27
C VAL A 929 32.38 -26.11 32.91
N PHE A 930 31.12 -26.07 32.49
CA PHE A 930 30.71 -26.47 31.15
C PHE A 930 30.52 -25.23 30.28
N ASN A 931 31.10 -25.23 29.10
CA ASN A 931 30.95 -24.16 28.12
C ASN A 931 30.10 -24.66 26.95
N ARG A 932 28.95 -24.02 26.72
CA ARG A 932 28.10 -24.23 25.55
C ARG A 932 28.45 -23.22 24.47
N GLU A 933 28.79 -23.72 23.30
CA GLU A 933 28.90 -22.95 22.08
C GLU A 933 27.66 -23.16 21.22
N SER A 934 27.26 -22.14 20.46
CA SER A 934 26.15 -22.26 19.52
C SER A 934 26.70 -22.62 18.14
N ASN A 935 26.44 -23.85 17.70
CA ASN A 935 26.79 -24.29 16.34
C ASN A 935 26.17 -23.40 15.24
N ASN A 936 25.07 -22.69 15.57
CA ASN A 936 24.45 -21.71 14.71
C ASN A 936 24.83 -20.29 15.17
N THR A 937 25.59 -19.57 14.34
CA THR A 937 25.91 -18.14 14.53
C THR A 937 24.67 -17.22 14.56
N GLU A 938 23.49 -17.76 14.19
CA GLU A 938 22.20 -17.07 14.25
C GLU A 938 21.51 -17.11 15.62
N VAL A 939 22.01 -17.88 16.61
CA VAL A 939 21.35 -18.06 17.91
C VAL A 939 22.31 -17.74 19.05
N THR A 940 21.95 -16.76 19.86
CA THR A 940 22.63 -16.45 21.12
C THR A 940 22.01 -17.22 22.29
N LEU A 941 22.85 -17.84 23.12
CA LEU A 941 22.45 -18.56 24.34
C LEU A 941 22.45 -17.58 25.53
N VAL A 942 21.45 -17.69 26.41
CA VAL A 942 21.31 -16.77 27.57
C VAL A 942 22.43 -16.94 28.60
N GLN A 943 23.02 -18.14 28.66
CA GLN A 943 24.20 -18.44 29.47
C GLN A 943 25.02 -19.51 28.75
N SER A 944 26.15 -19.12 28.16
CA SER A 944 27.10 -20.04 27.52
C SER A 944 27.82 -20.90 28.57
N THR A 945 28.36 -20.26 29.61
CA THR A 945 29.17 -20.94 30.63
C THR A 945 28.36 -21.22 31.90
N VAL A 946 28.18 -22.50 32.23
CA VAL A 946 27.49 -22.97 33.44
C VAL A 946 28.52 -23.60 34.37
N SER A 947 28.53 -23.23 35.65
CA SER A 947 29.52 -23.75 36.61
C SER A 947 28.91 -24.11 37.96
N TRP A 948 29.63 -24.92 38.75
CA TRP A 948 29.31 -25.23 40.14
C TRP A 948 30.58 -25.62 40.90
N VAL A 949 30.58 -25.41 42.21
CA VAL A 949 31.72 -25.72 43.09
C VAL A 949 31.22 -26.56 44.26
N ARG A 950 31.77 -27.76 44.40
CA ARG A 950 31.57 -28.59 45.59
C ARG A 950 32.69 -28.32 46.59
N ALA A 951 32.34 -27.79 47.75
CA ALA A 951 33.28 -27.57 48.85
C ALA A 951 33.16 -28.69 49.89
N ILE A 952 34.24 -29.45 50.08
CA ILE A 952 34.40 -30.42 51.17
C ILE A 952 35.22 -29.72 52.26
N SER A 953 34.61 -29.48 53.43
CA SER A 953 35.29 -28.85 54.55
C SER A 953 36.08 -29.89 55.35
N LEU A 954 37.41 -29.80 55.32
CA LEU A 954 38.28 -30.65 56.13
C LEU A 954 38.43 -30.01 57.53
N PRO A 955 37.93 -30.59 58.63
CA PRO A 955 38.12 -30.06 59.98
C PRO A 955 39.58 -30.23 60.44
N PRO A 956 40.06 -29.44 61.44
CA PRO A 956 41.39 -29.67 62.02
C PRO A 956 41.47 -31.07 62.65
N GLY A 957 42.59 -31.76 62.42
CA GLY A 957 42.78 -33.16 62.84
C GLY A 957 42.31 -34.23 61.83
N ASP A 958 41.69 -33.85 60.72
CA ASP A 958 41.28 -34.76 59.63
C ASP A 958 42.50 -35.51 59.02
N PRO A 959 42.49 -36.86 58.93
CA PRO A 959 43.58 -37.64 58.34
C PRO A 959 43.88 -37.29 56.87
N ILE A 960 42.90 -36.76 56.13
CA ILE A 960 43.09 -36.28 54.75
C ILE A 960 44.07 -35.10 54.72
N ARG A 961 44.07 -34.21 55.72
CA ARG A 961 45.02 -33.10 55.80
C ARG A 961 46.45 -33.57 56.03
N ASN A 962 46.62 -34.49 56.97
CA ASN A 962 47.94 -34.98 57.36
C ASN A 962 48.58 -35.72 56.18
N SER A 963 47.81 -36.56 55.48
CA SER A 963 48.26 -37.23 54.25
C SER A 963 48.56 -36.24 53.11
N ILE A 964 47.75 -35.20 52.86
CA ILE A 964 48.11 -34.13 51.90
C ILE A 964 49.44 -33.46 52.30
N ALA A 965 49.58 -33.06 53.58
CA ALA A 965 50.77 -32.36 54.07
C ALA A 965 52.04 -33.23 54.05
N GLU A 966 51.90 -34.54 54.23
CA GLU A 966 52.99 -35.51 54.12
C GLU A 966 53.37 -35.76 52.66
N VAL A 967 52.42 -35.96 51.75
CA VAL A 967 52.68 -36.16 50.31
C VAL A 967 53.35 -34.94 49.68
N ILE A 968 52.93 -33.72 50.01
CA ILE A 968 53.61 -32.50 49.56
C ILE A 968 55.04 -32.42 50.16
N LYS A 969 55.28 -32.92 51.37
CA LYS A 969 56.62 -32.92 51.98
C LYS A 969 57.53 -34.02 51.41
N SER A 970 57.00 -35.20 51.06
CA SER A 970 57.77 -36.32 50.51
C SER A 970 58.01 -36.22 49.00
N GLY A 971 57.16 -35.48 48.28
CA GLY A 971 57.15 -35.43 46.82
C GLY A 971 56.57 -36.68 46.15
N LYS A 972 56.12 -37.68 46.92
CA LYS A 972 55.52 -38.95 46.43
C LYS A 972 54.54 -39.54 47.45
N GLY A 973 53.36 -39.94 46.98
CA GLY A 973 52.39 -40.73 47.75
C GLY A 973 50.96 -40.57 47.25
N GLU A 974 50.04 -41.33 47.84
CA GLU A 974 48.64 -41.46 47.43
C GLU A 974 47.69 -41.04 48.56
N ILE A 975 46.62 -40.33 48.22
CA ILE A 975 45.65 -39.75 49.17
C ILE A 975 44.25 -40.20 48.75
N LYS A 976 43.53 -40.91 49.62
CA LYS A 976 42.16 -41.37 49.34
C LYS A 976 41.15 -40.36 49.88
N ILE A 977 40.42 -39.72 48.98
CA ILE A 977 39.40 -38.72 49.30
C ILE A 977 38.02 -39.33 49.00
N PRO A 978 37.22 -39.65 50.04
CA PRO A 978 35.90 -40.19 49.84
C PRO A 978 34.96 -39.11 49.30
N ARG A 979 34.03 -39.51 48.43
CA ARG A 979 33.02 -38.64 47.81
C ARG A 979 33.62 -37.31 47.31
N LEU A 980 34.47 -37.31 46.29
CA LEU A 980 35.05 -36.08 45.71
C LEU A 980 34.07 -35.33 44.80
N PHE A 981 33.54 -35.99 43.77
CA PHE A 981 32.65 -35.41 42.76
C PHE A 981 31.44 -36.33 42.50
N ALA A 982 30.38 -35.83 41.86
CA ALA A 982 29.19 -36.63 41.50
C ALA A 982 29.30 -37.26 40.10
N THR A 983 28.92 -38.54 39.97
CA THR A 983 28.86 -39.26 38.69
C THR A 983 27.78 -38.68 37.78
N PHE A 984 26.60 -38.39 38.30
CA PHE A 984 25.47 -37.85 37.53
C PHE A 984 25.27 -36.37 37.81
N VAL A 985 25.24 -35.57 36.76
CA VAL A 985 25.30 -34.11 36.82
C VAL A 985 24.30 -33.50 35.84
N GLN A 986 23.38 -32.68 36.34
CA GLN A 986 22.49 -31.87 35.48
C GLN A 986 23.18 -30.55 35.13
N VAL A 987 23.23 -30.24 33.84
CA VAL A 987 23.70 -28.96 33.31
C VAL A 987 22.48 -28.18 32.81
N PRO A 988 21.86 -27.33 33.65
CA PRO A 988 20.61 -26.70 33.32
C PRO A 988 20.73 -25.62 32.25
N ALA A 989 19.60 -25.19 31.70
CA ALA A 989 19.55 -24.12 30.70
C ALA A 989 20.09 -22.77 31.21
N ARG A 990 19.99 -22.52 32.53
CA ARG A 990 20.58 -21.38 33.26
C ARG A 990 20.85 -21.75 34.72
N GLY A 991 21.70 -20.97 35.39
CA GLY A 991 22.01 -21.07 36.80
C GLY A 991 23.38 -21.72 37.06
N SER A 992 23.47 -22.51 38.12
CA SER A 992 24.63 -23.38 38.37
C SER A 992 24.37 -24.79 37.85
N VAL A 993 25.44 -25.51 37.53
CA VAL A 993 25.41 -26.98 37.41
C VAL A 993 24.90 -27.57 38.74
N LYS A 994 24.28 -28.75 38.71
CA LYS A 994 23.88 -29.47 39.94
C LYS A 994 24.27 -30.95 39.89
N PRO A 995 24.66 -31.56 41.03
CA PRO A 995 24.59 -33.02 41.17
C PRO A 995 23.11 -33.45 41.11
N VAL A 996 22.87 -34.69 40.71
CA VAL A 996 21.50 -35.19 40.51
C VAL A 996 20.85 -35.59 41.84
N ASP A 997 19.81 -34.85 42.24
CA ASP A 997 19.16 -34.95 43.56
C ASP A 997 18.52 -36.34 43.83
N TRP A 998 17.98 -37.03 42.81
CA TRP A 998 17.22 -38.28 43.00
C TRP A 998 18.07 -39.49 43.45
N LEU A 999 19.40 -39.40 43.38
CA LEU A 999 20.33 -40.44 43.85
C LEU A 999 21.00 -40.08 45.20
N GLY A 1000 20.85 -38.82 45.65
CA GLY A 1000 21.40 -38.32 46.91
C GLY A 1000 22.91 -38.57 47.07
N ASP A 1001 23.31 -38.95 48.28
CA ASP A 1001 24.72 -39.24 48.63
C ASP A 1001 25.33 -40.41 47.84
N GLY A 1002 24.50 -41.29 47.25
CA GLY A 1002 24.93 -42.41 46.40
C GLY A 1002 25.45 -41.99 45.01
N SER A 1003 25.30 -40.70 44.66
CA SER A 1003 25.83 -40.13 43.42
C SER A 1003 27.33 -39.83 43.44
N TYR A 1004 28.00 -39.90 44.60
CA TYR A 1004 29.36 -39.40 44.76
C TYR A 1004 30.46 -40.47 44.63
N VAL A 1005 31.56 -40.08 43.97
CA VAL A 1005 32.69 -40.93 43.60
C VAL A 1005 33.84 -40.83 44.63
N ASP A 1006 34.38 -41.96 45.08
CA ASP A 1006 35.60 -42.02 45.88
C ASP A 1006 36.84 -41.99 44.97
N CYS A 1007 37.78 -41.07 45.23
CA CYS A 1007 38.95 -40.84 44.39
C CYS A 1007 40.28 -41.03 45.13
N THR A 1008 41.31 -41.46 44.42
CA THR A 1008 42.70 -41.44 44.89
C THR A 1008 43.43 -40.31 44.17
N ILE A 1009 44.15 -39.47 44.92
CA ILE A 1009 44.94 -38.36 44.39
C ILE A 1009 46.42 -38.67 44.62
N VAL A 1010 47.23 -38.51 43.57
CA VAL A 1010 48.64 -38.89 43.56
C VAL A 1010 49.49 -37.70 43.13
N LEU A 1011 50.55 -37.39 43.88
CA LEU A 1011 51.57 -36.44 43.45
C LEU A 1011 52.61 -37.16 42.57
N ARG A 1012 52.75 -36.70 41.33
CA ARG A 1012 53.74 -37.18 40.36
C ARG A 1012 54.87 -36.15 40.26
N ASN A 1013 56.10 -36.64 40.10
CA ASN A 1013 57.25 -35.79 39.81
C ASN A 1013 58.07 -36.33 38.63
N GLY A 1014 58.58 -35.40 37.82
CA GLY A 1014 59.43 -35.68 36.66
C GLY A 1014 60.56 -34.66 36.53
N SER A 1015 61.51 -34.93 35.64
CA SER A 1015 62.63 -34.05 35.35
C SER A 1015 62.58 -33.64 33.88
N ILE A 1016 62.43 -32.34 33.60
CA ILE A 1016 62.60 -31.81 32.25
C ILE A 1016 64.11 -31.60 32.00
N PRO A 1017 64.68 -32.15 30.91
CA PRO A 1017 66.05 -31.84 30.51
C PRO A 1017 66.09 -30.43 29.90
N ASP A 1018 66.62 -29.48 30.66
CA ASP A 1018 66.76 -28.09 30.22
C ASP A 1018 68.07 -27.87 29.43
N PHE A 1019 68.13 -26.81 28.61
CA PHE A 1019 69.17 -26.62 27.59
C PHE A 1019 70.60 -26.43 28.17
N GLU A 1020 70.71 -26.05 29.44
CA GLU A 1020 71.98 -25.90 30.16
C GLU A 1020 72.30 -27.07 31.13
N GLY A 1021 71.56 -28.18 31.07
CA GLY A 1021 71.84 -29.39 31.86
C GLY A 1021 71.35 -29.36 33.31
N TYR A 1022 70.76 -28.26 33.78
CA TYR A 1022 70.02 -28.22 35.04
C TYR A 1022 68.67 -28.95 34.85
N ALA A 1023 68.49 -30.08 35.54
CA ALA A 1023 67.24 -30.82 35.49
C ALA A 1023 66.15 -30.13 36.32
N ALA A 1024 65.24 -29.40 35.64
CA ALA A 1024 64.09 -28.77 36.29
C ALA A 1024 63.14 -29.86 36.83
N GLN A 1025 62.98 -29.92 38.16
CA GLN A 1025 62.00 -30.80 38.78
C GLN A 1025 60.60 -30.21 38.62
N VAL A 1026 59.68 -31.04 38.12
CA VAL A 1026 58.32 -30.66 37.74
C VAL A 1026 57.34 -31.57 38.48
N GLU A 1027 56.46 -30.96 39.27
CA GLU A 1027 55.41 -31.64 40.03
C GLU A 1027 54.05 -31.44 39.34
N TRP A 1028 53.24 -32.50 39.27
CA TRP A 1028 51.83 -32.41 38.85
C TRP A 1028 50.99 -33.43 39.61
N TRP A 1029 49.68 -33.18 39.65
CA TRP A 1029 48.74 -34.07 40.34
C TRP A 1029 47.96 -34.94 39.34
N GLU A 1030 47.72 -36.18 39.76
CA GLU A 1030 46.87 -37.15 39.09
C GLU A 1030 45.69 -37.51 40.02
N ILE A 1031 44.50 -37.68 39.45
CA ILE A 1031 43.30 -38.14 40.15
C ILE A 1031 42.81 -39.42 39.47
N ILE A 1032 42.54 -40.46 40.27
CA ILE A 1032 42.12 -41.79 39.83
C ILE A 1032 40.77 -42.12 40.49
N GLN A 1033 39.81 -42.58 39.70
CA GLN A 1033 38.46 -42.96 40.16
C GLN A 1033 38.44 -44.39 40.73
N ASN A 1034 38.12 -44.55 42.02
CA ASN A 1034 38.12 -45.87 42.68
C ASN A 1034 36.75 -46.57 42.64
N LYS A 1035 35.69 -45.85 43.03
CA LYS A 1035 34.34 -46.37 43.23
C LYS A 1035 33.28 -45.27 42.97
N PRO A 1036 32.25 -45.53 42.15
CA PRO A 1036 32.21 -46.58 41.12
C PRO A 1036 33.41 -46.43 40.17
N LYS A 1037 33.79 -47.50 39.46
CA LYS A 1037 34.74 -47.38 38.34
C LYS A 1037 34.07 -46.69 37.15
N PRO A 1038 34.81 -46.05 36.24
CA PRO A 1038 34.24 -45.62 34.97
C PRO A 1038 33.75 -46.84 34.16
N MET A 1039 32.73 -46.61 33.33
CA MET A 1039 31.96 -47.64 32.63
C MET A 1039 32.00 -47.48 31.09
N PHE A 1040 32.19 -46.26 30.57
CA PHE A 1040 32.36 -46.00 29.13
C PHE A 1040 33.72 -45.35 28.77
N SER A 1041 34.54 -45.00 29.76
CA SER A 1041 35.92 -44.52 29.58
C SER A 1041 36.82 -45.54 28.87
N HIS A 1042 37.77 -45.06 28.05
CA HIS A 1042 38.75 -45.94 27.37
C HIS A 1042 39.79 -46.49 28.34
N ASP A 1043 40.20 -45.70 29.34
CA ASP A 1043 41.14 -46.09 30.38
C ASP A 1043 40.46 -46.14 31.75
N ALA A 1044 40.63 -47.25 32.47
CA ALA A 1044 40.03 -47.47 33.80
C ALA A 1044 40.64 -46.59 34.93
N GLY A 1045 41.62 -45.73 34.60
CA GLY A 1045 42.21 -44.73 35.51
C GLY A 1045 41.64 -43.32 35.35
N ASN A 1046 40.97 -43.01 34.23
CA ASN A 1046 40.31 -41.72 33.99
C ASN A 1046 39.07 -41.56 34.89
N LEU A 1047 38.57 -40.32 34.97
CA LEU A 1047 37.31 -40.01 35.65
C LEU A 1047 36.17 -39.96 34.64
N GLU A 1048 34.98 -40.40 35.03
CA GLU A 1048 33.78 -40.33 34.19
C GLU A 1048 32.65 -39.55 34.88
N ILE A 1049 32.08 -38.60 34.15
CA ILE A 1049 30.93 -37.78 34.58
C ILE A 1049 29.84 -37.86 33.51
N ILE A 1050 28.67 -38.36 33.89
CA ILE A 1050 27.50 -38.45 33.02
C ILE A 1050 26.66 -37.18 33.18
N VAL A 1051 26.56 -36.43 32.10
CA VAL A 1051 25.88 -35.14 31.98
C VAL A 1051 24.47 -35.32 31.41
N LEU A 1052 23.48 -34.83 32.15
CA LEU A 1052 22.11 -34.60 31.69
C LEU A 1052 22.00 -33.15 31.20
N ASN A 1053 21.80 -32.95 29.89
CA ASN A 1053 21.78 -31.63 29.27
C ASN A 1053 20.35 -31.12 29.04
N ASP A 1054 19.95 -30.08 29.74
CA ASP A 1054 18.66 -29.42 29.50
C ASP A 1054 18.66 -28.65 28.17
N PHE A 1055 17.50 -28.59 27.49
CA PHE A 1055 17.34 -27.73 26.32
C PHE A 1055 17.40 -26.25 26.70
N VAL A 1056 18.05 -25.43 25.87
CA VAL A 1056 18.28 -24.00 26.14
C VAL A 1056 17.27 -23.15 25.36
N PRO A 1057 16.57 -22.19 26.01
CA PRO A 1057 15.76 -21.21 25.28
C PRO A 1057 16.66 -20.16 24.60
N PRO A 1058 16.41 -19.79 23.33
CA PRO A 1058 17.14 -18.72 22.65
C PRO A 1058 16.93 -17.34 23.32
N LEU A 1059 17.86 -16.40 23.10
CA LEU A 1059 17.90 -15.12 23.82
C LEU A 1059 16.62 -14.28 23.71
N HIS A 1060 15.92 -14.30 22.58
CA HIS A 1060 14.66 -13.56 22.42
C HIS A 1060 13.52 -14.05 23.34
N LEU A 1061 13.59 -15.28 23.87
CA LEU A 1061 12.64 -15.79 24.88
C LEU A 1061 13.07 -15.47 26.32
N SER A 1062 14.20 -14.78 26.52
CA SER A 1062 14.81 -14.65 27.84
C SER A 1062 13.96 -13.91 28.88
N PHE A 1063 13.17 -12.93 28.42
CA PHE A 1063 12.22 -12.14 29.21
C PHE A 1063 11.17 -13.02 29.93
N PHE A 1064 10.56 -13.96 29.21
CA PHE A 1064 9.48 -14.83 29.73
C PHE A 1064 9.92 -15.78 30.85
N ALA A 1065 11.23 -16.08 30.91
CA ALA A 1065 11.81 -16.90 31.97
C ALA A 1065 12.11 -16.12 33.27
N ASN A 1066 12.23 -14.79 33.21
CA ASN A 1066 12.52 -13.96 34.39
C ASN A 1066 11.24 -13.43 35.04
N THR A 1067 10.29 -12.91 34.24
CA THR A 1067 8.95 -12.56 34.70
C THR A 1067 8.01 -13.71 34.38
N GLY A 1068 7.83 -14.62 35.34
CA GLY A 1068 7.17 -15.92 35.14
C GLY A 1068 5.86 -15.83 34.35
N ILE A 1069 5.73 -16.72 33.35
CA ILE A 1069 4.70 -16.72 32.30
C ILE A 1069 3.28 -16.45 32.82
N ILE A 1070 2.90 -17.05 33.96
CA ILE A 1070 1.58 -16.87 34.59
C ILE A 1070 1.30 -15.42 35.01
N GLY A 1071 2.31 -14.66 35.45
CA GLY A 1071 2.18 -13.25 35.83
C GLY A 1071 1.96 -12.33 34.62
N LEU A 1072 2.67 -12.59 33.51
CA LEU A 1072 2.43 -11.88 32.24
C LEU A 1072 1.05 -12.21 31.68
N TYR A 1073 0.62 -13.47 31.75
CA TYR A 1073 -0.73 -13.90 31.37
C TYR A 1073 -1.82 -13.18 32.17
N VAL A 1074 -1.75 -13.24 33.50
CA VAL A 1074 -2.72 -12.58 34.38
C VAL A 1074 -2.72 -11.07 34.17
N GLY A 1075 -1.55 -10.44 34.01
CA GLY A 1075 -1.44 -9.01 33.72
C GLY A 1075 -2.10 -8.61 32.40
N PHE A 1076 -1.87 -9.37 31.32
CA PHE A 1076 -2.47 -9.14 30.01
C PHE A 1076 -4.00 -9.32 30.03
N VAL A 1077 -4.49 -10.44 30.58
CA VAL A 1077 -5.93 -10.71 30.67
C VAL A 1077 -6.64 -9.73 31.59
N TRP A 1078 -6.03 -9.32 32.70
CA TRP A 1078 -6.58 -8.28 33.59
C TRP A 1078 -6.64 -6.91 32.90
N LEU A 1079 -5.60 -6.53 32.16
CA LEU A 1079 -5.54 -5.28 31.41
C LEU A 1079 -6.63 -5.23 30.32
N ILE A 1080 -6.76 -6.26 29.49
CA ILE A 1080 -7.81 -6.30 28.46
C ILE A 1080 -9.19 -6.44 29.11
N GLY A 1081 -9.34 -7.25 30.16
CA GLY A 1081 -10.59 -7.35 30.93
C GLY A 1081 -11.04 -6.00 31.51
N LYS A 1082 -10.10 -5.15 31.94
CA LYS A 1082 -10.38 -3.78 32.37
C LYS A 1082 -10.85 -2.89 31.21
N PHE A 1083 -10.23 -3.00 30.03
CA PHE A 1083 -10.70 -2.28 28.82
C PHE A 1083 -12.08 -2.75 28.37
N VAL A 1084 -12.34 -4.07 28.31
CA VAL A 1084 -13.67 -4.62 28.00
C VAL A 1084 -14.71 -4.14 29.01
N ARG A 1085 -14.38 -4.10 30.31
CA ARG A 1085 -15.26 -3.55 31.36
C ARG A 1085 -15.56 -2.07 31.16
N LEU A 1086 -14.64 -1.27 30.60
CA LEU A 1086 -14.87 0.15 30.30
C LEU A 1086 -15.87 0.39 29.15
N PHE A 1087 -16.12 -0.59 28.28
CA PHE A 1087 -17.19 -0.51 27.29
C PHE A 1087 -18.58 -0.82 27.87
N PHE A 1088 -18.67 -1.78 28.81
CA PHE A 1088 -19.95 -2.18 29.42
C PHE A 1088 -20.36 -1.32 30.63
N THR A 1089 -19.41 -0.71 31.33
CA THR A 1089 -19.69 0.19 32.46
C THR A 1089 -19.70 1.65 31.99
N SER A 1090 -20.38 2.53 32.73
CA SER A 1090 -20.49 3.98 32.43
C SER A 1090 -21.38 4.37 31.23
N ILE A 1091 -21.99 3.41 30.51
CA ILE A 1091 -23.00 3.68 29.46
C ILE A 1091 -24.12 4.59 29.99
N SER A 1092 -24.55 4.39 31.24
CA SER A 1092 -25.61 5.16 31.90
C SER A 1092 -25.41 6.68 31.90
N TYR A 1093 -24.16 7.16 31.93
CA TYR A 1093 -23.86 8.60 31.89
C TYR A 1093 -23.96 9.20 30.48
N ARG A 1094 -23.93 8.37 29.43
CA ARG A 1094 -24.01 8.82 28.03
C ARG A 1094 -25.43 8.84 27.46
N ILE A 1095 -26.39 8.16 28.10
CA ILE A 1095 -27.78 8.06 27.65
C ILE A 1095 -28.39 9.43 27.29
N MET A 1096 -28.08 10.48 28.06
CA MET A 1096 -28.59 11.85 27.81
C MET A 1096 -28.08 12.52 26.52
N PHE A 1097 -27.03 11.96 25.89
CA PHE A 1097 -26.46 12.42 24.62
C PHE A 1097 -26.64 11.40 23.49
N ASP A 1098 -26.64 10.10 23.81
CA ASP A 1098 -26.78 9.01 22.83
C ASP A 1098 -28.26 8.72 22.47
N GLU A 1099 -29.18 8.73 23.45
CA GLU A 1099 -30.60 8.41 23.22
C GLU A 1099 -31.43 9.64 22.82
N VAL A 1100 -30.94 10.35 21.80
CA VAL A 1100 -31.57 11.53 21.21
C VAL A 1100 -32.42 11.13 19.99
N PRO A 1101 -33.74 11.45 19.95
CA PRO A 1101 -34.63 10.94 18.92
C PRO A 1101 -34.50 11.67 17.57
N ASN A 1102 -34.44 13.01 17.54
CA ASN A 1102 -34.12 13.77 16.33
C ASN A 1102 -32.92 14.72 16.58
N VAL A 1103 -31.84 14.48 15.85
CA VAL A 1103 -30.58 15.25 15.92
C VAL A 1103 -30.43 16.33 14.84
N ASP A 1104 -31.37 16.45 13.91
CA ASP A 1104 -31.25 17.28 12.69
C ASP A 1104 -30.99 18.76 13.02
N ARG A 1105 -31.63 19.29 14.07
CA ARG A 1105 -31.41 20.68 14.52
C ARG A 1105 -30.02 20.91 15.11
N ILE A 1106 -29.41 19.89 15.72
CA ILE A 1106 -28.05 19.95 16.28
C ILE A 1106 -27.02 19.86 15.15
N LEU A 1107 -27.20 18.90 14.25
CA LEU A 1107 -26.36 18.71 13.07
C LEU A 1107 -26.36 19.97 12.19
N LYS A 1108 -27.53 20.58 11.99
CA LYS A 1108 -27.70 21.86 11.29
C LYS A 1108 -26.91 23.00 11.96
N LEU A 1109 -26.98 23.13 13.29
CA LEU A 1109 -26.23 24.15 14.02
C LEU A 1109 -24.70 23.97 13.87
N CYS A 1110 -24.20 22.73 13.88
CA CYS A 1110 -22.79 22.44 13.64
C CYS A 1110 -22.38 22.79 12.19
N LEU A 1111 -23.22 22.43 11.20
CA LEU A 1111 -22.99 22.78 9.79
C LEU A 1111 -23.08 24.30 9.52
N GLU A 1112 -23.91 25.03 10.27
CA GLU A 1112 -23.96 26.49 10.25
C GLU A 1112 -22.67 27.10 10.82
N ILE A 1113 -22.10 26.57 11.92
CA ILE A 1113 -20.78 26.97 12.44
C ILE A 1113 -19.67 26.76 11.40
N TYR A 1114 -19.59 25.59 10.75
CA TYR A 1114 -18.61 25.36 9.67
C TYR A 1114 -18.78 26.34 8.50
N MET A 1115 -20.02 26.63 8.10
CA MET A 1115 -20.32 27.56 7.00
C MET A 1115 -19.90 29.00 7.31
N VAL A 1116 -20.07 29.43 8.57
CA VAL A 1116 -19.68 30.76 9.06
C VAL A 1116 -18.16 30.89 9.17
N ARG A 1117 -17.47 29.82 9.58
CA ARG A 1117 -16.00 29.73 9.55
C ARG A 1117 -15.47 29.81 8.11
N GLU A 1118 -16.13 29.18 7.13
CA GLU A 1118 -15.79 29.31 5.70
C GLU A 1118 -16.03 30.73 5.16
N SER A 1119 -17.09 31.43 5.59
CA SER A 1119 -17.35 32.83 5.20
C SER A 1119 -16.48 33.87 5.93
N LYS A 1120 -15.84 33.48 7.05
CA LYS A 1120 -15.00 34.32 7.94
C LYS A 1120 -15.78 35.37 8.74
N GLU A 1121 -17.07 35.14 8.98
CA GLU A 1121 -17.94 36.01 9.79
C GLU A 1121 -17.79 35.69 11.29
N LEU A 1122 -16.58 35.92 11.83
CA LEU A 1122 -16.12 35.33 13.10
C LEU A 1122 -16.96 35.69 14.35
N LYS A 1123 -17.58 36.88 14.44
CA LYS A 1123 -18.50 37.20 15.56
C LYS A 1123 -19.66 36.19 15.62
N LEU A 1124 -20.17 35.79 14.45
CA LEU A 1124 -21.28 34.86 14.33
C LEU A 1124 -20.84 33.40 14.60
N GLU A 1125 -19.54 33.09 14.49
CA GLU A 1125 -18.99 31.80 14.97
C GLU A 1125 -19.11 31.69 16.50
N GLU A 1126 -18.82 32.77 17.23
CA GLU A 1126 -18.94 32.83 18.69
C GLU A 1126 -20.40 32.73 19.15
N ASP A 1127 -21.31 33.50 18.55
CA ASP A 1127 -22.75 33.48 18.87
C ASP A 1127 -23.36 32.07 18.71
N LEU A 1128 -23.02 31.37 17.62
CA LEU A 1128 -23.50 30.00 17.36
C LEU A 1128 -22.82 28.96 18.27
N PHE A 1129 -21.54 29.14 18.59
CA PHE A 1129 -20.81 28.25 19.51
C PHE A 1129 -21.35 28.38 20.94
N ALA A 1130 -21.62 29.59 21.42
CA ALA A 1130 -22.25 29.84 22.71
C ALA A 1130 -23.62 29.16 22.81
N LYS A 1131 -24.42 29.24 21.74
CA LYS A 1131 -25.69 28.51 21.62
C LYS A 1131 -25.51 26.99 21.66
N LEU A 1132 -24.54 26.44 20.92
CA LEU A 1132 -24.26 24.99 20.95
C LEU A 1132 -23.81 24.52 22.35
N MET A 1133 -22.95 25.29 23.01
CA MET A 1133 -22.46 24.99 24.36
C MET A 1133 -23.57 25.06 25.42
N PHE A 1134 -24.50 26.01 25.32
CA PHE A 1134 -25.66 26.07 26.22
C PHE A 1134 -26.58 24.86 26.03
N LEU A 1135 -26.84 24.45 24.78
CA LEU A 1135 -27.69 23.30 24.47
C LEU A 1135 -27.17 22.00 25.12
N TYR A 1136 -25.84 21.80 25.14
CA TYR A 1136 -25.20 20.66 25.82
C TYR A 1136 -25.00 20.85 27.34
N ARG A 1137 -25.17 22.07 27.87
CA ARG A 1137 -25.11 22.37 29.31
C ARG A 1137 -26.44 22.08 30.03
N SER A 1138 -27.57 22.10 29.31
CA SER A 1138 -28.92 21.96 29.86
C SER A 1138 -29.69 20.80 29.20
N PRO A 1139 -29.92 19.68 29.92
CA PRO A 1139 -30.58 18.49 29.35
C PRO A 1139 -32.05 18.75 29.00
N GLU A 1140 -32.73 19.64 29.73
CA GLU A 1140 -34.13 19.97 29.49
C GLU A 1140 -34.32 20.66 28.13
N THR A 1141 -33.41 21.58 27.79
CA THR A 1141 -33.41 22.23 26.46
C THR A 1141 -32.98 21.26 25.37
N LEU A 1142 -32.04 20.35 25.63
CA LEU A 1142 -31.68 19.29 24.68
C LEU A 1142 -32.91 18.43 24.35
N ILE A 1143 -33.67 18.01 25.36
CA ILE A 1143 -34.91 17.24 25.21
C ILE A 1143 -36.03 18.07 24.56
N LYS A 1144 -36.17 19.37 24.84
CA LYS A 1144 -37.14 20.24 24.13
C LYS A 1144 -36.80 20.34 22.63
N TRP A 1145 -35.54 20.57 22.31
CA TRP A 1145 -35.05 20.87 20.95
C TRP A 1145 -35.04 19.67 20.01
N THR A 1146 -34.82 18.47 20.56
CA THR A 1146 -34.63 17.22 19.81
C THR A 1146 -35.90 16.37 19.65
N LYS A 1147 -37.03 16.80 20.21
CA LYS A 1147 -38.33 16.21 19.92
C LYS A 1147 -38.66 16.32 18.44
N TYR A 1148 -39.14 15.22 17.86
CA TYR A 1148 -39.94 15.28 16.64
C TYR A 1148 -41.10 16.26 16.84
N LYS A 1149 -41.30 17.18 15.89
CA LYS A 1149 -42.58 17.91 15.83
C LYS A 1149 -43.66 16.87 15.52
N ARG A 1150 -44.76 16.88 16.27
CA ARG A 1150 -45.96 16.15 15.86
C ARG A 1150 -46.48 16.81 14.59
N GLN A 1151 -46.82 16.01 13.59
CA GLN A 1151 -47.71 16.41 12.50
C GLN A 1151 -49.15 16.49 13.04
#